data_AF-A0A419K984-F1
#
_entry.id   AF-A0A419K984-F1
#
_cell.length_a   1.000
_cell.length_b   1.000
_cell.length_c   1.000
_cell.angle_alpha   90.00
_cell.angle_beta   90.00
_cell.angle_gamma   90.00
#
_symmetry.space_group_name_H-M   'P 1'
#
loop_
_entity.id
_entity.type
_entity.pdbx_description
1 polymer ?
#
loop_
_entity_poly.entity_id
_entity_poly.type
_entity_poly.pdbx_seq_one_letter_code
_entity_poly.pdbx_strand_id
1 'polypeptide(L)'
;MLRGGDKRVDKKKVWIALIILGLLLSCFTLVASADYVASSKSPEKVFHYSWCYYVDRIKHVNLISFDTCEDAFAAGYRPCTYCKPCQTPPPPNHPEVITSAATGIDTTYATLNGDLISTGGLSCQVWFEYGTTKSYGYSTTKRSKSSTGTFSRNISCLSPGTFYHFRARASNSEGTDYGLDRTFTTPSLSVHNLNTGENFLTIQAAIDDYDTLGGHTITVDPGTYTENVGVTKSLTIRSSSGNPEDAIVQAAHSKNSVFGVSVDQVNISGFTIMGARGENYAGIYLGSGVEHCNISNNNVSNNTYGIILIDSSNNYIENNCVSSSGEYGVYLFSNSLRNKIANNTISNNAERGILLCDSSSNNIINYNSVSNNAISGIELIDSSNNSIGYNNISDTYEFGIRLYNSSNNNITNNNIEDTQGYGSAEYGYGIWLSYSRNNIIYLNNFMNNRENVRSSNSTNIWNSTEEITYIYNETTYESYLGNYWDDYEKRYPDAEEIDSTGIWDKPYSIDSNSDDYPMMVPFVGYLLKPQTLKIAAFNIKIFGKKKREKKDVMDVLIKICQEFDIMLVQELKYADKNTAPYYLEKINEAVGYQKYAFSRSKRLGRSSSKEAYAYFYNTDTVVIIEGSDYPYNDTDDVFEREPYIASFRGGNFDFTLVGIHTKPDPKGTITYSEISHLTDVVDSISAMNPNEKDIIVLGDFNADGDYFDEDTNTNPFKAPKFRWVITNDMDTMVRTDWTYDRMVMMNATLNHEYVSGSAAVFYFDTEYGISDENLVWNVSDHYPIYAKFRTDLADDD
;
A
#
# COMPACT_ATOMS: atom_id res chain seq x y z
N MET A 1 8.48 -12.10 -59.63
CA MET A 1 8.35 -10.79 -60.30
C MET A 1 8.79 -9.75 -59.28
N LEU A 2 9.78 -8.89 -59.51
CA LEU A 2 9.78 -7.85 -60.54
C LEU A 2 11.19 -7.54 -61.08
N ARG A 3 11.21 -7.38 -62.40
CA ARG A 3 11.94 -6.41 -63.24
C ARG A 3 13.44 -6.17 -63.03
N GLY A 4 14.15 -6.28 -64.16
CA GLY A 4 15.55 -5.95 -64.32
C GLY A 4 15.88 -4.46 -64.33
N GLY A 5 17.19 -4.22 -64.27
CA GLY A 5 17.87 -2.94 -64.43
C GLY A 5 19.34 -3.23 -64.70
N ASP A 6 19.69 -3.22 -65.98
CA ASP A 6 21.02 -3.44 -66.54
C ASP A 6 21.94 -2.23 -66.22
N LYS A 7 23.08 -2.45 -65.55
CA LYS A 7 24.17 -1.46 -65.47
C LYS A 7 25.52 -2.14 -65.64
N ARG A 8 26.06 -1.94 -66.85
CA ARG A 8 27.45 -2.11 -67.31
C ARG A 8 28.48 -2.02 -66.16
N VAL A 9 29.21 -3.11 -65.94
CA VAL A 9 30.40 -3.14 -65.10
C VAL A 9 31.61 -2.65 -65.90
N ASP A 10 32.27 -1.64 -65.34
CA ASP A 10 33.42 -0.93 -65.85
C ASP A 10 34.64 -1.85 -66.02
N LYS A 11 35.16 -1.94 -67.25
CA LYS A 11 36.30 -2.78 -67.67
C LYS A 11 37.61 -2.46 -66.93
N LYS A 12 37.70 -1.36 -66.17
CA LYS A 12 38.83 -1.07 -65.26
C LYS A 12 38.84 -1.94 -64.00
N LYS A 13 37.69 -2.49 -63.56
CA LYS A 13 37.65 -3.45 -62.42
C LYS A 13 37.96 -4.89 -62.83
N VAL A 14 37.81 -5.22 -64.11
CA VAL A 14 38.20 -6.53 -64.68
C VAL A 14 39.72 -6.59 -64.95
N TRP A 15 40.35 -5.47 -65.29
CA TRP A 15 41.81 -5.36 -65.44
C TRP A 15 42.59 -5.46 -64.12
N ILE A 16 42.03 -5.00 -63.00
CA ILE A 16 42.66 -5.14 -61.68
C ILE A 16 42.45 -6.55 -61.11
N ALA A 17 41.33 -7.21 -61.43
CA ALA A 17 41.09 -8.61 -61.06
C ALA A 17 41.96 -9.62 -61.86
N LEU A 18 42.35 -9.29 -63.10
CA LEU A 18 43.26 -10.11 -63.91
C LEU A 18 44.75 -9.95 -63.54
N ILE A 19 45.12 -8.87 -62.82
CA ILE A 19 46.45 -8.71 -62.21
C ILE A 19 46.57 -9.50 -60.90
N ILE A 20 45.45 -9.74 -60.21
CA ILE A 20 45.41 -10.52 -58.96
C ILE A 20 45.28 -12.04 -59.24
N LEU A 21 44.80 -12.43 -60.43
CA LEU A 21 44.69 -13.84 -60.85
C LEU A 21 45.84 -14.34 -61.77
N GLY A 22 46.79 -13.46 -62.11
CA GLY A 22 47.93 -13.75 -62.98
C GLY A 22 49.26 -14.06 -62.26
N LEU A 23 49.26 -14.16 -60.93
CA LEU A 23 50.46 -14.43 -60.12
C LEU A 23 50.32 -15.71 -59.29
N LEU A 24 49.77 -16.76 -59.90
CA LEU A 24 49.98 -18.14 -59.49
C LEU A 24 50.53 -18.93 -60.70
N LEU A 25 51.78 -19.40 -60.54
CA LEU A 25 52.57 -20.31 -61.38
C LEU A 25 53.33 -19.75 -62.60
N SER A 26 54.52 -19.20 -62.32
CA SER A 26 55.71 -19.52 -63.12
C SER A 26 56.84 -19.93 -62.20
N CYS A 27 57.07 -21.24 -62.10
CA CYS A 27 58.17 -21.83 -61.37
C CYS A 27 59.47 -21.61 -62.16
N PHE A 28 60.32 -20.71 -61.69
CA PHE A 28 61.78 -20.78 -61.81
C PHE A 28 62.39 -19.90 -60.71
N THR A 29 62.64 -20.55 -59.56
CA THR A 29 63.68 -20.25 -58.56
C THR A 29 64.13 -18.78 -58.38
N LEU A 30 63.44 -18.07 -57.48
CA LEU A 30 64.11 -17.29 -56.45
C LEU A 30 63.58 -17.84 -55.14
N VAL A 31 64.39 -18.65 -54.46
CA VAL A 31 64.16 -18.92 -53.04
C VAL A 31 64.14 -17.55 -52.39
N ALA A 32 62.98 -17.10 -51.90
CA ALA A 32 62.98 -16.09 -50.86
C ALA A 32 63.87 -16.68 -49.77
N SER A 33 65.08 -16.13 -49.59
CA SER A 33 65.97 -16.59 -48.54
C SER A 33 65.24 -16.31 -47.25
N ALA A 34 64.63 -17.33 -46.64
CA ALA A 34 64.01 -17.17 -45.33
C ALA A 34 65.03 -16.50 -44.42
N ASP A 35 64.61 -15.43 -43.73
CA ASP A 35 65.55 -14.63 -42.95
C ASP A 35 66.20 -15.46 -41.85
N TYR A 36 65.59 -16.56 -41.43
CA TYR A 36 66.10 -17.47 -40.42
C TYR A 36 66.35 -18.87 -40.98
N VAL A 37 67.58 -19.35 -40.85
CA VAL A 37 68.01 -20.66 -41.37
C VAL A 37 68.80 -21.44 -40.33
N ALA A 38 68.70 -22.77 -40.37
CA ALA A 38 69.46 -23.67 -39.52
C ALA A 38 69.88 -24.93 -40.29
N SER A 39 70.67 -25.78 -39.63
CA SER A 39 70.96 -27.12 -40.16
C SER A 39 70.10 -28.18 -39.48
N SER A 40 69.37 -28.97 -40.25
CA SER A 40 68.62 -30.15 -39.77
C SER A 40 69.48 -31.24 -39.15
N LYS A 41 70.81 -31.17 -39.32
CA LYS A 41 71.80 -32.11 -38.78
C LYS A 41 72.67 -31.50 -37.68
N SER A 42 72.46 -30.23 -37.30
CA SER A 42 73.25 -29.62 -36.23
C SER A 42 72.86 -30.22 -34.88
N PRO A 43 73.79 -30.85 -34.14
CA PRO A 43 73.50 -31.37 -32.80
C PRO A 43 73.20 -30.26 -31.80
N GLU A 44 73.67 -29.04 -32.04
CA GLU A 44 73.43 -27.90 -31.16
C GLU A 44 72.12 -27.14 -31.45
N LYS A 45 71.42 -27.53 -32.54
CA LYS A 45 70.19 -26.90 -33.04
C LYS A 45 70.25 -25.37 -32.98
N VAL A 46 71.19 -24.77 -33.71
CA VAL A 46 71.33 -23.30 -33.76
C VAL A 46 70.73 -22.77 -35.06
N PHE A 47 69.90 -21.73 -34.97
CA PHE A 47 69.40 -20.99 -36.13
C PHE A 47 70.03 -19.60 -36.23
N HIS A 48 70.11 -19.09 -37.45
CA HIS A 48 70.91 -17.95 -37.85
C HIS A 48 70.10 -17.04 -38.77
N TYR A 49 70.48 -15.75 -38.88
CA TYR A 49 70.11 -15.00 -40.07
C TYR A 49 70.67 -15.65 -41.34
N SER A 50 69.96 -15.58 -42.46
CA SER A 50 70.38 -16.12 -43.77
C SER A 50 71.75 -15.63 -44.24
N TRP A 51 72.14 -14.41 -43.84
CA TRP A 51 73.44 -13.80 -44.15
C TRP A 51 74.55 -14.11 -43.13
N CYS A 52 74.28 -14.90 -42.09
CA CYS A 52 75.25 -15.16 -41.03
C CYS A 52 76.43 -16.00 -41.55
N TYR A 53 77.65 -15.61 -41.16
CA TYR A 53 78.91 -16.29 -41.50
C TYR A 53 78.93 -17.82 -41.27
N TYR A 54 78.12 -18.34 -40.35
CA TYR A 54 78.05 -19.79 -40.09
C TYR A 54 77.16 -20.55 -41.07
N VAL A 55 76.30 -19.86 -41.83
CA VAL A 55 75.36 -20.46 -42.78
C VAL A 55 76.09 -21.07 -43.99
N ASP A 56 77.16 -20.44 -44.46
CA ASP A 56 77.98 -20.96 -45.58
C ASP A 56 78.62 -22.33 -45.31
N ARG A 57 78.67 -22.74 -44.03
CA ARG A 57 79.21 -24.04 -43.60
C ARG A 57 78.13 -25.12 -43.53
N ILE A 58 76.87 -24.77 -43.70
CA ILE A 58 75.75 -25.72 -43.72
C ILE A 58 75.64 -26.27 -45.14
N LYS A 59 75.76 -27.60 -45.29
CA LYS A 59 75.53 -28.25 -46.58
C LYS A 59 74.09 -27.96 -47.02
N HIS A 60 73.90 -27.52 -48.26
CA HIS A 60 72.60 -27.12 -48.82
C HIS A 60 71.49 -28.18 -48.62
N VAL A 61 71.84 -29.48 -48.67
CA VAL A 61 70.90 -30.59 -48.44
C VAL A 61 70.38 -30.71 -47.01
N ASN A 62 71.05 -30.06 -46.05
CA ASN A 62 70.69 -30.06 -44.64
C ASN A 62 70.16 -28.69 -44.17
N LEU A 63 69.99 -27.73 -45.08
CA LEU A 63 69.52 -26.39 -44.73
C LEU A 63 68.00 -26.43 -44.55
N ILE A 64 67.53 -25.90 -43.41
CA ILE A 64 66.12 -25.69 -43.12
C ILE A 64 65.91 -24.20 -42.86
N SER A 65 64.70 -23.75 -43.17
CA SER A 65 64.29 -22.35 -43.13
C SER A 65 63.11 -22.19 -42.18
N PHE A 66 63.06 -21.07 -41.48
CA PHE A 66 61.95 -20.67 -40.62
C PHE A 66 61.46 -19.29 -41.05
N ASP A 67 60.14 -19.10 -41.03
CA ASP A 67 59.52 -17.83 -41.41
C ASP A 67 59.63 -16.81 -40.26
N THR A 68 59.54 -17.26 -39.01
CA THR A 68 59.69 -16.43 -37.82
C THR A 68 60.68 -17.00 -36.80
N CYS A 69 61.06 -16.16 -35.86
CA CYS A 69 61.82 -16.54 -34.68
C CYS A 69 61.09 -17.56 -33.81
N GLU A 70 59.79 -17.37 -33.59
CA GLU A 70 58.96 -18.30 -32.81
C GLU A 70 58.93 -19.70 -33.44
N ASP A 71 58.87 -19.81 -34.78
CA ASP A 71 58.88 -21.10 -35.48
C ASP A 71 60.19 -21.87 -35.25
N ALA A 72 61.32 -21.17 -35.26
CA ALA A 72 62.63 -21.75 -34.99
C ALA A 72 62.72 -22.26 -33.54
N PHE A 73 62.22 -21.48 -32.58
CA PHE A 73 62.15 -21.88 -31.18
C PHE A 73 61.23 -23.09 -30.96
N ALA A 74 60.05 -23.10 -31.58
CA ALA A 74 59.10 -24.21 -31.51
C ALA A 74 59.68 -25.51 -32.09
N ALA A 75 60.51 -25.41 -33.13
CA ALA A 75 61.26 -26.54 -33.69
C ALA A 75 62.46 -26.99 -32.80
N GLY A 76 62.67 -26.32 -31.67
CA GLY A 76 63.71 -26.61 -30.69
C GLY A 76 65.08 -26.06 -31.05
N TYR A 77 65.14 -25.02 -31.90
CA TYR A 77 66.39 -24.34 -32.24
C TYR A 77 66.61 -23.10 -31.35
N ARG A 78 67.87 -22.87 -30.97
CA ARG A 78 68.30 -21.68 -30.21
C ARG A 78 69.00 -20.68 -31.14
N PRO A 79 68.94 -19.37 -30.86
CA PRO A 79 69.51 -18.36 -31.74
C PRO A 79 71.03 -18.40 -31.70
N CYS A 80 71.64 -18.12 -32.84
CA CYS A 80 73.08 -17.97 -32.96
C CYS A 80 73.56 -16.79 -32.12
N THR A 81 74.53 -17.04 -31.25
CA THR A 81 75.13 -15.99 -30.41
C THR A 81 75.95 -14.97 -31.21
N TYR A 82 76.31 -15.27 -32.46
CA TYR A 82 77.05 -14.39 -33.34
C TYR A 82 76.14 -13.40 -34.09
N CYS A 83 75.18 -13.87 -34.89
CA CYS A 83 74.28 -12.99 -35.63
C CYS A 83 73.06 -12.52 -34.81
N LYS A 84 72.84 -13.08 -33.62
CA LYS A 84 71.81 -12.70 -32.64
C LYS A 84 70.44 -12.43 -33.26
N PRO A 85 69.85 -13.40 -34.00
CA PRO A 85 68.49 -13.25 -34.48
C PRO A 85 67.54 -13.13 -33.29
N CYS A 86 66.49 -12.31 -33.45
CA CYS A 86 65.37 -12.16 -32.49
C CYS A 86 65.67 -11.33 -31.22
N GLN A 87 66.48 -10.26 -31.30
CA GLN A 87 66.57 -9.32 -30.18
C GLN A 87 65.24 -8.57 -30.01
N THR A 88 64.65 -8.62 -28.81
CA THR A 88 63.51 -7.77 -28.45
C THR A 88 63.90 -6.29 -28.61
N PRO A 89 63.04 -5.43 -29.18
CA PRO A 89 63.29 -4.00 -29.19
C PRO A 89 63.52 -3.49 -27.76
N PRO A 90 64.35 -2.45 -27.55
CA PRO A 90 64.55 -1.89 -26.22
C PRO A 90 63.17 -1.51 -25.63
N PRO A 91 62.95 -1.73 -24.33
CA PRO A 91 61.69 -1.34 -23.69
C PRO A 91 61.48 0.16 -23.93
N PRO A 92 60.21 0.59 -24.11
CA PRO A 92 59.94 1.99 -24.38
C PRO A 92 60.54 2.88 -23.28
N ASN A 93 61.17 3.98 -23.69
CA ASN A 93 61.77 4.98 -22.79
C ASN A 93 60.72 5.92 -22.15
N HIS A 94 59.44 5.74 -22.48
CA HIS A 94 58.30 6.46 -21.89
C HIS A 94 57.62 5.59 -20.82
N PRO A 95 56.84 6.17 -19.90
CA PRO A 95 56.19 5.39 -18.84
C PRO A 95 55.04 4.54 -19.41
N GLU A 96 54.61 3.51 -18.69
CA GLU A 96 53.42 2.71 -18.99
C GLU A 96 52.48 2.71 -17.78
N VAL A 97 51.19 2.97 -17.99
CA VAL A 97 50.20 3.12 -16.91
C VAL A 97 48.87 2.43 -17.19
N ILE A 98 48.28 1.84 -16.15
CA ILE A 98 46.96 1.20 -16.21
C ILE A 98 45.97 2.02 -15.36
N THR A 99 44.77 2.24 -15.89
CA THR A 99 43.62 2.73 -15.12
C THR A 99 42.89 1.55 -14.49
N SER A 100 42.87 1.51 -13.16
CA SER A 100 42.12 0.53 -12.36
C SER A 100 40.72 1.07 -12.03
N ALA A 101 39.81 0.21 -11.57
CA ALA A 101 38.44 0.64 -11.19
C ALA A 101 38.46 1.66 -10.06
N ALA A 102 37.54 2.62 -10.09
CA ALA A 102 37.33 3.55 -8.99
C ALA A 102 36.75 2.80 -7.78
N THR A 103 37.07 3.26 -6.57
CA THR A 103 36.60 2.70 -5.30
C THR A 103 36.11 3.81 -4.38
N GLY A 104 35.36 3.49 -3.32
CA GLY A 104 34.86 4.50 -2.38
C GLY A 104 34.07 5.60 -3.08
N ILE A 105 33.19 5.20 -4.00
CA ILE A 105 32.32 6.09 -4.75
C ILE A 105 31.15 6.46 -3.85
N ASP A 106 30.99 7.76 -3.62
CA ASP A 106 29.91 8.38 -2.87
C ASP A 106 29.20 9.40 -3.78
N THR A 107 28.15 10.03 -3.28
CA THR A 107 27.35 11.07 -3.94
C THR A 107 28.20 12.24 -4.44
N THR A 108 29.26 12.60 -3.72
CA THR A 108 30.08 13.79 -3.99
C THR A 108 31.59 13.53 -4.07
N TYR A 109 32.05 12.29 -3.90
CA TYR A 109 33.47 11.95 -3.99
C TYR A 109 33.71 10.53 -4.50
N ALA A 110 34.93 10.26 -4.99
CA ALA A 110 35.37 8.92 -5.39
C ALA A 110 36.89 8.79 -5.25
N THR A 111 37.41 7.56 -5.15
CA THR A 111 38.84 7.27 -5.22
C THR A 111 39.18 6.69 -6.58
N LEU A 112 39.98 7.43 -7.37
CA LEU A 112 40.51 6.95 -8.65
C LEU A 112 41.77 6.14 -8.42
N ASN A 113 41.90 4.99 -9.08
CA ASN A 113 43.00 4.04 -8.89
C ASN A 113 43.75 3.78 -10.20
N GLY A 114 45.05 3.62 -10.12
CA GLY A 114 45.90 3.31 -11.26
C GLY A 114 47.18 2.60 -10.85
N ASP A 115 47.84 2.00 -11.82
CA ASP A 115 49.10 1.29 -11.63
C ASP A 115 50.14 1.73 -12.65
N LEU A 116 51.31 2.12 -12.17
CA LEU A 116 52.42 2.50 -13.04
C LEU A 116 53.27 1.25 -13.30
N ILE A 117 53.17 0.72 -14.52
CA ILE A 117 53.78 -0.55 -14.94
C ILE A 117 55.24 -0.36 -15.34
N SER A 118 55.57 0.77 -15.94
CA SER A 118 56.94 1.15 -16.29
C SER A 118 57.17 2.64 -16.08
N THR A 119 58.38 3.01 -15.65
CA THR A 119 58.82 4.41 -15.59
C THR A 119 59.52 4.86 -16.87
N GLY A 120 59.80 3.92 -17.79
CA GLY A 120 60.70 4.14 -18.93
C GLY A 120 62.16 4.38 -18.49
N GLY A 121 62.52 4.03 -17.26
CA GLY A 121 63.86 4.25 -16.69
C GLY A 121 64.11 5.67 -16.15
N LEU A 122 63.11 6.56 -16.20
CA LEU A 122 63.21 7.96 -15.76
C LEU A 122 62.14 8.29 -14.73
N SER A 123 62.38 9.28 -13.87
CA SER A 123 61.33 9.76 -12.96
C SER A 123 60.13 10.27 -13.77
N CYS A 124 58.93 9.86 -13.39
CA CYS A 124 57.70 10.24 -14.07
C CYS A 124 56.72 10.94 -13.12
N GLN A 125 55.76 11.66 -13.68
CA GLN A 125 54.60 12.21 -12.98
C GLN A 125 53.37 11.36 -13.32
N VAL A 126 52.58 11.03 -12.31
CA VAL A 126 51.30 10.31 -12.46
C VAL A 126 50.14 11.17 -11.96
N TRP A 127 49.00 11.10 -12.63
CA TRP A 127 47.74 11.76 -12.25
C TRP A 127 46.55 11.10 -12.93
N PHE A 128 45.34 11.57 -12.62
CA PHE A 128 44.12 11.17 -13.30
C PHE A 128 43.48 12.34 -14.03
N GLU A 129 42.86 12.05 -15.16
CA GLU A 129 41.93 12.94 -15.86
C GLU A 129 40.52 12.37 -15.69
N TYR A 130 39.53 13.20 -15.39
CA TYR A 130 38.15 12.75 -15.17
C TYR A 130 37.10 13.80 -15.57
N GLY A 131 35.86 13.37 -15.80
CA GLY A 131 34.65 14.21 -15.93
C GLY A 131 33.50 13.52 -16.67
N THR A 132 32.43 14.23 -16.99
CA THR A 132 31.16 13.63 -17.46
C THR A 132 31.16 13.14 -18.91
N THR A 133 32.26 13.35 -19.63
CA THR A 133 32.47 12.87 -21.00
C THR A 133 33.91 12.38 -21.16
N LYS A 134 34.22 11.66 -22.24
CA LYS A 134 35.60 11.24 -22.58
C LYS A 134 36.58 12.39 -22.84
N SER A 135 36.11 13.63 -22.87
CA SER A 135 36.97 14.81 -22.87
C SER A 135 37.54 15.11 -21.48
N TYR A 136 37.03 14.44 -20.44
CA TYR A 136 37.36 14.56 -19.03
C TYR A 136 37.13 15.98 -18.50
N GLY A 137 37.97 16.95 -18.85
CA GLY A 137 37.82 18.36 -18.46
C GLY A 137 38.35 18.68 -17.06
N TYR A 138 38.53 17.69 -16.19
CA TYR A 138 39.22 17.84 -14.90
C TYR A 138 40.49 16.99 -14.82
N SER A 139 41.41 17.38 -13.96
CA SER A 139 42.66 16.65 -13.71
C SER A 139 43.06 16.76 -12.24
N THR A 140 43.55 15.66 -11.68
CA THR A 140 44.10 15.68 -10.32
C THR A 140 45.48 16.31 -10.29
N THR A 141 45.94 16.73 -9.11
CA THR A 141 47.33 17.15 -8.90
C THR A 141 48.30 16.04 -9.29
N LYS A 142 49.36 16.39 -10.01
CA LYS A 142 50.41 15.45 -10.43
C LYS A 142 51.27 15.01 -9.25
N ARG A 143 51.66 13.74 -9.24
CA ARG A 143 52.54 13.15 -8.22
C ARG A 143 53.76 12.52 -8.87
N SER A 144 54.95 12.82 -8.38
CA SER A 144 56.18 12.18 -8.85
C SER A 144 56.25 10.72 -8.39
N LYS A 145 56.70 9.82 -9.28
CA LYS A 145 57.12 8.45 -8.97
C LYS A 145 58.46 8.15 -9.65
N SER A 146 59.35 7.52 -8.89
CA SER A 146 60.65 7.02 -9.36
C SER A 146 60.69 5.49 -9.48
N SER A 147 59.59 4.82 -9.15
CA SER A 147 59.42 3.36 -9.24
C SER A 147 57.98 3.00 -9.61
N THR A 148 57.81 1.79 -10.13
CA THR A 148 56.52 1.21 -10.51
C THR A 148 55.59 0.99 -9.31
N GLY A 149 54.34 0.61 -9.58
CA GLY A 149 53.34 0.22 -8.60
C GLY A 149 52.13 1.15 -8.53
N THR A 150 51.21 0.82 -7.63
CA THR A 150 49.90 1.46 -7.55
C THR A 150 49.95 2.91 -7.07
N PHE A 151 48.94 3.68 -7.44
CA PHE A 151 48.66 5.01 -6.94
C PHE A 151 47.16 5.31 -7.01
N SER A 152 46.70 6.17 -6.11
CA SER A 152 45.29 6.55 -6.04
C SER A 152 45.14 8.03 -5.71
N ARG A 153 43.94 8.57 -6.01
CA ARG A 153 43.57 9.94 -5.65
C ARG A 153 42.08 10.05 -5.34
N ASN A 154 41.77 10.67 -4.22
CA ASN A 154 40.39 11.06 -3.90
C ASN A 154 40.05 12.33 -4.68
N ILE A 155 38.90 12.31 -5.35
CA ILE A 155 38.27 13.46 -6.01
C ILE A 155 36.98 13.77 -5.26
N SER A 156 36.65 15.04 -5.13
CA SER A 156 35.46 15.54 -4.41
C SER A 156 34.68 16.53 -5.28
N CYS A 157 33.58 17.06 -4.75
CA CYS A 157 32.68 17.98 -5.45
C CYS A 157 32.06 17.37 -6.72
N LEU A 158 31.80 16.07 -6.69
CA LEU A 158 31.02 15.39 -7.73
C LEU A 158 29.53 15.68 -7.54
N SER A 159 28.78 15.56 -8.62
CA SER A 159 27.32 15.68 -8.58
C SER A 159 26.71 14.30 -8.30
N PRO A 160 25.68 14.19 -7.44
CA PRO A 160 24.94 12.94 -7.25
C PRO A 160 24.30 12.42 -8.55
N GLY A 161 24.06 11.11 -8.66
CA GLY A 161 23.40 10.47 -9.80
C GLY A 161 24.11 10.65 -11.15
N THR A 162 25.41 11.00 -11.15
CA THR A 162 26.12 11.49 -12.33
C THR A 162 27.16 10.49 -12.82
N PHE A 163 27.16 10.24 -14.13
CA PHE A 163 28.11 9.37 -14.80
C PHE A 163 29.43 10.10 -15.10
N TYR A 164 30.55 9.48 -14.74
CA TYR A 164 31.90 10.02 -14.91
C TYR A 164 32.79 9.04 -15.69
N HIS A 165 33.57 9.60 -16.60
CA HIS A 165 34.75 9.00 -17.22
C HIS A 165 36.02 9.37 -16.46
N PHE A 166 37.00 8.48 -16.41
CA PHE A 166 38.34 8.79 -15.92
C PHE A 166 39.43 7.91 -16.55
N ARG A 167 40.66 8.41 -16.58
CA ARG A 167 41.85 7.63 -16.95
C ARG A 167 43.07 8.02 -16.12
N ALA A 168 43.96 7.05 -15.89
CA ALA A 168 45.30 7.26 -15.36
C ALA A 168 46.21 7.82 -16.46
N ARG A 169 47.12 8.71 -16.10
CA ARG A 169 48.10 9.32 -17.01
C ARG A 169 49.46 9.34 -16.36
N ALA A 170 50.49 8.97 -17.11
CA ALA A 170 51.88 9.00 -16.66
C ALA A 170 52.75 9.72 -17.70
N SER A 171 53.69 10.56 -17.27
CA SER A 171 54.60 11.27 -18.18
C SER A 171 56.00 11.41 -17.60
N ASN A 172 57.02 11.19 -18.45
CA ASN A 172 58.41 11.51 -18.19
C ASN A 172 58.93 12.43 -19.33
N SER A 173 60.24 12.68 -19.40
CA SER A 173 60.83 13.54 -20.45
C SER A 173 60.76 12.95 -21.86
N GLU A 174 60.57 11.64 -21.99
CA GLU A 174 60.57 10.93 -23.27
C GLU A 174 59.16 10.73 -23.83
N GLY A 175 58.11 10.84 -22.99
CA GLY A 175 56.74 10.70 -23.46
C GLY A 175 55.67 10.71 -22.38
N THR A 176 54.45 10.46 -22.83
CA THR A 176 53.26 10.30 -21.99
C THR A 176 52.54 9.04 -22.41
N ASP A 177 52.13 8.24 -21.44
CA ASP A 177 51.20 7.14 -21.64
C ASP A 177 49.85 7.43 -20.97
N TYR A 178 48.81 6.83 -21.54
CA TYR A 178 47.43 7.00 -21.14
C TYR A 178 46.83 5.63 -20.87
N GLY A 179 46.40 5.43 -19.63
CA GLY A 179 45.60 4.27 -19.29
C GLY A 179 44.25 4.29 -20.02
N LEU A 180 43.60 3.14 -20.04
CA LEU A 180 42.26 3.00 -20.63
C LEU A 180 41.23 3.90 -19.93
N ASP A 181 40.23 4.34 -20.69
CA ASP A 181 39.04 4.99 -20.14
C ASP A 181 38.27 4.01 -19.26
N ARG A 182 37.94 4.45 -18.05
CA ARG A 182 37.10 3.75 -17.07
C ARG A 182 35.98 4.68 -16.65
N THR A 183 34.90 4.11 -16.14
CA THR A 183 33.72 4.89 -15.76
C THR A 183 33.23 4.50 -14.37
N PHE A 184 32.50 5.42 -13.73
CA PHE A 184 31.74 5.19 -12.52
C PHE A 184 30.53 6.14 -12.48
N THR A 185 29.51 5.81 -11.69
CA THR A 185 28.33 6.67 -11.47
C THR A 185 28.22 6.94 -9.98
N THR A 186 28.04 8.20 -9.59
CA THR A 186 27.74 8.54 -8.19
C THR A 186 26.30 8.13 -7.85
N PRO A 187 26.01 7.70 -6.60
CA PRO A 187 24.63 7.41 -6.18
C PRO A 187 23.70 8.62 -6.33
N SER A 188 22.43 8.37 -6.67
CA SER A 188 21.37 9.37 -6.68
C SER A 188 20.83 9.60 -5.26
N LEU A 189 20.33 10.80 -4.98
CA LEU A 189 19.54 11.08 -3.77
C LEU A 189 18.08 10.71 -4.06
N SER A 190 17.65 9.56 -3.58
CA SER A 190 16.38 8.92 -3.92
C SER A 190 15.35 8.97 -2.80
N VAL A 191 15.65 9.71 -1.73
CA VAL A 191 14.74 9.98 -0.62
C VAL A 191 14.48 11.48 -0.57
N HIS A 192 13.23 11.88 -0.46
CA HIS A 192 12.82 13.28 -0.62
C HIS A 192 11.93 13.69 0.54
N ASN A 193 12.27 14.79 1.21
CA ASN A 193 11.31 15.47 2.09
C ASN A 193 10.50 16.46 1.25
N LEU A 194 9.21 16.17 1.03
CA LEU A 194 8.36 17.01 0.19
C LEU A 194 8.06 18.39 0.79
N ASN A 195 8.19 18.52 2.12
CA ASN A 195 7.90 19.75 2.83
C ASN A 195 9.09 20.73 2.74
N THR A 196 10.33 20.23 2.85
CA THR A 196 11.54 21.07 2.77
C THR A 196 12.12 21.16 1.35
N GLY A 197 11.80 20.19 0.48
CA GLY A 197 12.38 20.06 -0.86
C GLY A 197 13.80 19.46 -0.86
N GLU A 198 14.26 18.98 0.29
CA GLU A 198 15.59 18.38 0.45
C GLU A 198 15.60 16.92 0.04
N ASN A 199 16.77 16.48 -0.41
CA ASN A 199 16.98 15.13 -0.93
C ASN A 199 18.11 14.44 -0.17
N PHE A 200 17.92 13.16 0.10
CA PHE A 200 18.77 12.34 0.95
C PHE A 200 19.10 11.02 0.26
N LEU A 201 20.17 10.39 0.72
CA LEU A 201 20.58 9.07 0.23
C LEU A 201 19.81 7.92 0.93
N THR A 202 19.42 8.12 2.19
CA THR A 202 18.78 7.10 3.03
C THR A 202 17.55 7.66 3.72
N ILE A 203 16.63 6.77 4.13
CA ILE A 203 15.43 7.17 4.86
C ILE A 203 15.84 7.73 6.22
N GLN A 204 16.80 7.10 6.90
CA GLN A 204 17.26 7.60 8.20
C GLN A 204 17.84 9.02 8.11
N ALA A 205 18.61 9.34 7.09
CA ALA A 205 19.18 10.68 6.93
C ALA A 205 18.09 11.75 6.74
N ALA A 206 17.00 11.41 6.03
CA ALA A 206 15.85 12.29 5.90
C ALA A 206 15.11 12.47 7.24
N ILE A 207 14.99 11.43 8.06
CA ILE A 207 14.37 11.54 9.39
C ILE A 207 15.23 12.37 10.35
N ASP A 208 16.54 12.14 10.37
CA ASP A 208 17.49 12.79 11.28
C ASP A 208 17.73 14.26 10.94
N ASP A 209 17.41 14.66 9.71
CA ASP A 209 17.58 16.03 9.26
C ASP A 209 16.90 17.05 10.18
N TYR A 210 17.60 18.15 10.45
CA TYR A 210 17.16 19.16 11.42
C TYR A 210 15.86 19.86 10.97
N ASP A 211 15.68 20.08 9.67
CA ASP A 211 14.52 20.76 9.09
C ASP A 211 13.34 19.80 8.85
N THR A 212 13.54 18.49 9.06
CA THR A 212 12.46 17.51 9.07
C THR A 212 11.69 17.55 10.40
N LEU A 213 10.45 18.02 10.37
CA LEU A 213 9.57 18.18 11.53
C LEU A 213 8.41 17.17 11.52
N GLY A 214 7.72 17.05 12.65
CA GLY A 214 6.48 16.28 12.74
C GLY A 214 5.43 16.76 11.72
N GLY A 215 4.67 15.84 11.14
CA GLY A 215 3.72 16.08 10.05
C GLY A 215 4.34 16.10 8.65
N HIS A 216 5.67 16.06 8.51
CA HIS A 216 6.31 16.04 7.19
C HIS A 216 6.12 14.71 6.46
N THR A 217 6.23 14.78 5.13
CA THR A 217 6.16 13.63 4.22
C THR A 217 7.52 13.35 3.61
N ILE A 218 8.05 12.16 3.89
CA ILE A 218 9.22 11.58 3.24
C ILE A 218 8.74 10.61 2.15
N THR A 219 9.15 10.86 0.91
CA THR A 219 8.93 9.94 -0.21
C THR A 219 10.21 9.26 -0.63
N VAL A 220 10.12 7.98 -0.97
CA VAL A 220 11.26 7.12 -1.30
C VAL A 220 11.07 6.58 -2.72
N ASP A 221 12.02 6.88 -3.60
CA ASP A 221 11.99 6.41 -4.98
C ASP A 221 12.26 4.91 -5.11
N PRO A 222 11.82 4.27 -6.21
CA PRO A 222 12.12 2.87 -6.48
C PRO A 222 13.61 2.52 -6.31
N GLY A 223 13.89 1.43 -5.60
CA GLY A 223 15.24 1.00 -5.28
C GLY A 223 15.31 0.08 -4.07
N THR A 224 16.52 -0.37 -3.75
CA THR A 224 16.80 -1.16 -2.54
C THR A 224 17.60 -0.33 -1.55
N TYR A 225 17.05 -0.18 -0.36
CA TYR A 225 17.58 0.60 0.76
C TYR A 225 18.01 -0.38 1.85
N THR A 226 19.31 -0.49 2.09
CA THR A 226 19.85 -1.36 3.14
C THR A 226 20.08 -0.54 4.40
N GLU A 227 19.09 -0.50 5.28
CA GLU A 227 19.08 0.27 6.52
C GLU A 227 18.15 -0.33 7.58
N ASN A 228 18.33 0.07 8.83
CA ASN A 228 17.36 -0.11 9.90
C ASN A 228 16.89 1.29 10.29
N VAL A 229 15.62 1.60 10.05
CA VAL A 229 15.03 2.94 10.15
C VAL A 229 14.40 3.11 11.53
N GLY A 230 14.98 4.01 12.33
CA GLY A 230 14.39 4.50 13.58
C GLY A 230 13.51 5.71 13.31
N VAL A 231 12.20 5.55 13.46
CA VAL A 231 11.22 6.63 13.29
C VAL A 231 10.98 7.31 14.64
N THR A 232 11.54 8.51 14.76
CA THR A 232 11.57 9.31 16.00
C THR A 232 10.77 10.62 15.88
N LYS A 233 10.13 10.85 14.73
CA LYS A 233 9.27 12.00 14.45
C LYS A 233 7.97 11.50 13.81
N SER A 234 6.84 12.10 14.17
CA SER A 234 5.53 11.79 13.57
C SER A 234 5.54 12.15 12.09
N LEU A 235 5.67 11.16 11.20
CA LEU A 235 5.96 11.39 9.78
C LEU A 235 5.09 10.49 8.90
N THR A 236 4.84 10.96 7.68
CA THR A 236 4.40 10.08 6.59
C THR A 236 5.61 9.64 5.79
N ILE A 237 5.93 8.35 5.81
CA ILE A 237 7.02 7.74 5.07
C ILE A 237 6.41 6.80 4.04
N ARG A 238 6.63 7.07 2.76
CA ARG A 238 6.00 6.27 1.69
C ARG A 238 6.86 6.10 0.45
N SER A 239 6.66 5.00 -0.27
CA SER A 239 7.18 4.89 -1.64
C SER A 239 6.58 5.96 -2.55
N SER A 240 7.41 6.51 -3.45
CA SER A 240 6.95 7.47 -4.46
C SER A 240 6.12 6.82 -5.56
N SER A 241 6.30 5.51 -5.82
CA SER A 241 5.47 4.77 -6.78
C SER A 241 4.15 4.29 -6.19
N GLY A 242 4.08 4.11 -4.86
CA GLY A 242 2.93 3.53 -4.17
C GLY A 242 2.77 2.02 -4.38
N ASN A 243 3.60 1.38 -5.21
CA ASN A 243 3.64 -0.06 -5.38
C ASN A 243 4.72 -0.66 -4.44
N PRO A 244 4.33 -1.57 -3.51
CA PRO A 244 5.26 -2.16 -2.54
C PRO A 244 6.49 -2.84 -3.14
N GLU A 245 6.39 -3.39 -4.35
CA GLU A 245 7.49 -4.13 -4.99
C GLU A 245 8.63 -3.24 -5.50
N ASP A 246 8.40 -1.93 -5.66
CA ASP A 246 9.38 -1.03 -6.28
C ASP A 246 10.40 -0.48 -5.28
N ALA A 247 10.03 -0.32 -4.01
CA ALA A 247 10.87 0.24 -2.95
C ALA A 247 11.08 -0.80 -1.84
N ILE A 248 12.28 -1.39 -1.81
CA ILE A 248 12.64 -2.45 -0.88
C ILE A 248 13.48 -1.85 0.25
N VAL A 249 13.01 -1.96 1.49
CA VAL A 249 13.79 -1.63 2.70
C VAL A 249 14.24 -2.94 3.34
N GLN A 250 15.55 -3.15 3.35
CA GLN A 250 16.19 -4.35 3.86
C GLN A 250 17.03 -4.03 5.09
N ALA A 251 16.91 -4.81 6.16
CA ALA A 251 17.72 -4.64 7.36
C ALA A 251 19.23 -4.65 7.04
N ALA A 252 19.93 -3.57 7.41
CA ALA A 252 21.39 -3.52 7.38
C ALA A 252 22.02 -4.40 8.47
N HIS A 253 21.36 -4.47 9.62
CA HIS A 253 21.67 -5.34 10.74
C HIS A 253 20.46 -6.21 11.03
N SER A 254 20.60 -7.52 10.81
CA SER A 254 19.49 -8.45 10.99
C SER A 254 18.97 -8.49 12.42
N LYS A 255 19.83 -8.30 13.43
CA LYS A 255 19.43 -8.21 14.85
C LYS A 255 18.87 -6.84 15.24
N ASN A 256 18.05 -6.26 14.37
CA ASN A 256 17.28 -5.06 14.61
C ASN A 256 16.06 -5.06 13.69
N SER A 257 14.98 -4.39 14.09
CA SER A 257 13.80 -4.24 13.23
C SER A 257 14.12 -3.40 12.00
N VAL A 258 13.42 -3.62 10.89
CA VAL A 258 13.65 -2.81 9.67
C VAL A 258 13.10 -1.40 9.88
N PHE A 259 11.85 -1.29 10.35
CA PHE A 259 11.29 -0.06 10.89
C PHE A 259 11.04 -0.22 12.40
N GLY A 260 11.66 0.64 13.20
CA GLY A 260 11.36 0.79 14.63
C GLY A 260 10.69 2.14 14.87
N VAL A 261 9.41 2.12 15.21
CA VAL A 261 8.59 3.31 15.44
C VAL A 261 8.48 3.56 16.94
N SER A 262 8.79 4.78 17.35
CA SER A 262 8.87 5.19 18.76
C SER A 262 8.03 6.41 19.10
N VAL A 263 7.22 6.87 18.16
CA VAL A 263 6.38 8.06 18.28
C VAL A 263 5.06 7.88 17.56
N ASP A 264 4.06 8.63 17.98
CA ASP A 264 2.68 8.55 17.49
C ASP A 264 2.53 9.11 16.08
N GLN A 265 1.38 8.83 15.46
CA GLN A 265 0.95 9.44 14.19
C GLN A 265 1.96 9.23 13.04
N VAL A 266 2.54 8.04 12.97
CA VAL A 266 3.44 7.64 11.90
C VAL A 266 2.66 6.85 10.84
N ASN A 267 2.82 7.24 9.58
CA ASN A 267 2.26 6.52 8.44
C ASN A 267 3.39 5.86 7.65
N ILE A 268 3.35 4.53 7.45
CA ILE A 268 4.33 3.79 6.64
C ILE A 268 3.59 3.03 5.54
N SER A 269 3.91 3.33 4.27
CA SER A 269 3.25 2.66 3.14
C SER A 269 4.06 2.50 1.86
N GLY A 270 3.71 1.47 1.09
CA GLY A 270 4.23 1.24 -0.26
C GLY A 270 5.61 0.60 -0.30
N PHE A 271 6.01 -0.14 0.74
CA PHE A 271 7.34 -0.76 0.80
C PHE A 271 7.30 -2.30 0.81
N THR A 272 8.34 -2.90 0.26
CA THR A 272 8.74 -4.26 0.63
C THR A 272 9.72 -4.19 1.79
N ILE A 273 9.46 -4.89 2.89
CA ILE A 273 10.19 -4.75 4.16
C ILE A 273 10.71 -6.11 4.61
N MET A 274 12.03 -6.29 4.68
CA MET A 274 12.64 -7.61 4.92
C MET A 274 13.98 -7.64 5.66
N GLY A 275 14.35 -8.81 6.16
CA GLY A 275 15.71 -9.12 6.63
C GLY A 275 15.96 -8.98 8.14
N ALA A 276 14.97 -8.56 8.93
CA ALA A 276 15.08 -8.57 10.39
C ALA A 276 15.00 -9.99 10.94
N ARG A 277 15.98 -10.41 11.75
CA ARG A 277 16.14 -11.76 12.31
C ARG A 277 16.55 -11.70 13.78
N GLY A 278 15.87 -12.48 14.60
CA GLY A 278 16.20 -12.71 16.02
C GLY A 278 15.02 -12.43 16.94
N GLU A 279 15.17 -12.86 18.18
CA GLU A 279 14.19 -12.68 19.24
C GLU A 279 13.91 -11.17 19.41
N ASN A 280 12.65 -10.76 19.24
CA ASN A 280 12.12 -9.40 19.31
C ASN A 280 12.30 -8.48 18.08
N TYR A 281 12.81 -8.96 16.94
CA TYR A 281 13.00 -8.10 15.76
C TYR A 281 11.98 -8.38 14.66
N ALA A 282 11.39 -7.30 14.15
CA ALA A 282 10.30 -7.37 13.18
C ALA A 282 10.62 -6.64 11.88
N GLY A 283 9.85 -6.91 10.83
CA GLY A 283 9.82 -6.01 9.68
C GLY A 283 9.41 -4.61 10.14
N ILE A 284 8.30 -4.51 10.86
CA ILE A 284 7.81 -3.26 11.46
C ILE A 284 7.54 -3.49 12.94
N TYR A 285 8.10 -2.62 13.78
CA TYR A 285 7.93 -2.64 15.23
C TYR A 285 7.33 -1.31 15.70
N LEU A 286 6.14 -1.33 16.29
CA LEU A 286 5.59 -0.22 17.06
C LEU A 286 5.92 -0.43 18.54
N GLY A 287 6.61 0.55 19.12
CA GLY A 287 7.07 0.50 20.51
C GLY A 287 6.00 0.81 21.55
N SER A 288 6.40 0.67 22.82
CA SER A 288 5.55 0.99 23.98
C SER A 288 5.11 2.45 23.98
N GLY A 289 3.82 2.66 24.22
CA GLY A 289 3.15 3.95 24.21
C GLY A 289 2.86 4.52 22.83
N VAL A 290 3.16 3.82 21.74
CA VAL A 290 2.91 4.32 20.38
C VAL A 290 1.43 4.23 20.02
N GLU A 291 0.88 5.35 19.57
CA GLU A 291 -0.52 5.46 19.18
C GLU A 291 -0.76 6.09 17.80
N HIS A 292 -1.95 5.87 17.24
CA HIS A 292 -2.44 6.52 16.03
C HIS A 292 -1.56 6.35 14.79
N CYS A 293 -0.79 5.27 14.71
CA CYS A 293 0.00 4.95 13.52
C CYS A 293 -0.84 4.21 12.47
N ASN A 294 -0.52 4.44 11.20
CA ASN A 294 -1.11 3.72 10.06
C ASN A 294 -0.02 2.99 9.27
N ILE A 295 -0.05 1.66 9.36
CA ILE A 295 0.82 0.78 8.60
C ILE A 295 -0.01 0.16 7.50
N SER A 296 0.21 0.60 6.25
CA SER A 296 -0.65 0.17 5.16
C SER A 296 0.04 -0.04 3.83
N ASN A 297 -0.51 -0.94 3.00
CA ASN A 297 0.00 -1.24 1.67
C ASN A 297 1.51 -1.55 1.68
N ASN A 298 1.95 -2.47 2.55
CA ASN A 298 3.32 -2.96 2.59
C ASN A 298 3.39 -4.45 2.31
N ASN A 299 4.46 -4.91 1.69
CA ASN A 299 4.85 -6.32 1.61
C ASN A 299 5.91 -6.60 2.68
N VAL A 300 5.49 -7.13 3.83
CA VAL A 300 6.38 -7.45 4.94
C VAL A 300 6.72 -8.93 4.90
N SER A 301 7.96 -9.26 4.53
CA SER A 301 8.34 -10.66 4.33
C SER A 301 9.76 -10.99 4.77
N ASN A 302 10.03 -12.28 5.01
CA ASN A 302 11.36 -12.77 5.36
C ASN A 302 11.95 -12.09 6.62
N ASN A 303 11.11 -11.90 7.64
CA ASN A 303 11.51 -11.40 8.96
C ASN A 303 11.33 -12.50 10.03
N THR A 304 11.79 -12.32 11.28
CA THR A 304 11.39 -13.23 12.37
C THR A 304 9.91 -12.99 12.69
N TYR A 305 9.54 -11.74 12.97
CA TYR A 305 8.14 -11.32 13.06
C TYR A 305 7.80 -10.36 11.92
N GLY A 306 6.58 -10.40 11.41
CA GLY A 306 6.14 -9.45 10.39
C GLY A 306 5.97 -8.05 10.97
N ILE A 307 4.85 -7.82 11.66
CA ILE A 307 4.49 -6.56 12.30
C ILE A 307 4.22 -6.81 13.80
N ILE A 308 4.89 -6.06 14.67
CA ILE A 308 4.71 -6.14 16.13
C ILE A 308 4.19 -4.82 16.69
N LEU A 309 3.24 -4.91 17.63
CA LEU A 309 2.75 -3.82 18.48
C LEU A 309 2.93 -4.23 19.95
N ILE A 310 3.83 -3.54 20.68
CA ILE A 310 4.05 -3.78 22.11
C ILE A 310 3.54 -2.59 22.89
N ASP A 311 2.53 -2.79 23.74
CA ASP A 311 1.94 -1.70 24.54
C ASP A 311 1.60 -0.48 23.64
N SER A 312 1.04 -0.78 22.46
CA SER A 312 0.73 0.21 21.43
C SER A 312 -0.77 0.16 21.15
N SER A 313 -1.43 1.31 21.17
CA SER A 313 -2.89 1.39 21.10
C SER A 313 -3.39 2.29 19.98
N ASN A 314 -4.65 2.15 19.57
CA ASN A 314 -5.28 3.03 18.56
C ASN A 314 -4.55 3.04 17.19
N ASN A 315 -3.90 1.94 16.78
CA ASN A 315 -3.17 1.84 15.52
C ASN A 315 -3.97 1.09 14.44
N TYR A 316 -3.69 1.42 13.17
CA TYR A 316 -4.30 0.81 11.99
C TYR A 316 -3.26 -0.01 11.23
N ILE A 317 -3.50 -1.32 11.09
CA ILE A 317 -2.72 -2.23 10.28
C ILE A 317 -3.61 -2.68 9.13
N GLU A 318 -3.50 -2.03 7.97
CA GLU A 318 -4.46 -2.19 6.88
C GLU A 318 -3.84 -2.49 5.52
N ASN A 319 -4.43 -3.39 4.73
CA ASN A 319 -4.00 -3.67 3.35
C ASN A 319 -2.53 -4.11 3.21
N ASN A 320 -1.96 -4.80 4.21
CA ASN A 320 -0.61 -5.32 4.12
C ASN A 320 -0.60 -6.78 3.65
N CYS A 321 0.44 -7.15 2.90
CA CYS A 321 0.81 -8.53 2.67
C CYS A 321 1.91 -8.90 3.66
N VAL A 322 1.62 -9.74 4.66
CA VAL A 322 2.56 -10.17 5.69
C VAL A 322 2.82 -11.66 5.52
N SER A 323 4.02 -12.04 5.08
CA SER A 323 4.28 -13.44 4.74
C SER A 323 5.67 -13.94 5.01
N SER A 324 5.84 -15.26 5.11
CA SER A 324 7.16 -15.90 5.28
C SER A 324 7.92 -15.37 6.51
N SER A 325 7.20 -15.06 7.59
CA SER A 325 7.81 -14.71 8.88
C SER A 325 8.28 -15.98 9.60
N GLY A 326 9.41 -15.89 10.28
CA GLY A 326 10.02 -16.99 11.02
C GLY A 326 9.23 -17.44 12.25
N GLU A 327 8.29 -16.61 12.72
CA GLU A 327 7.36 -16.91 13.79
C GLU A 327 5.97 -16.35 13.45
N TYR A 328 5.68 -15.09 13.80
CA TYR A 328 4.32 -14.51 13.70
C TYR A 328 4.19 -13.51 12.55
N GLY A 329 3.02 -13.50 11.91
CA GLY A 329 2.65 -12.47 10.94
C GLY A 329 2.43 -11.12 11.63
N VAL A 330 1.32 -10.97 12.35
CA VAL A 330 0.98 -9.78 13.14
C VAL A 330 0.88 -10.14 14.62
N TYR A 331 1.56 -9.42 15.49
CA TYR A 331 1.65 -9.72 16.92
C TYR A 331 1.37 -8.50 17.80
N LEU A 332 0.32 -8.59 18.61
CA LEU A 332 -0.05 -7.62 19.63
C LEU A 332 0.29 -8.19 21.01
N PHE A 333 1.07 -7.44 21.78
CA PHE A 333 1.59 -7.89 23.07
C PHE A 333 1.50 -6.80 24.14
N SER A 334 1.29 -7.22 25.40
CA SER A 334 1.42 -6.38 26.59
C SER A 334 0.50 -5.14 26.56
N ASN A 335 -0.80 -5.35 26.69
CA ASN A 335 -1.82 -4.27 26.73
C ASN A 335 -1.90 -3.43 25.45
N SER A 336 -1.74 -4.02 24.27
CA SER A 336 -2.01 -3.35 23.00
C SER A 336 -3.52 -3.29 22.75
N LEU A 337 -4.14 -2.12 22.93
CA LEU A 337 -5.61 -1.95 22.94
C LEU A 337 -6.13 -1.16 21.73
N ARG A 338 -7.40 -1.37 21.36
CA ARG A 338 -8.10 -0.54 20.35
C ARG A 338 -7.39 -0.44 19.00
N ASN A 339 -6.60 -1.44 18.64
CA ASN A 339 -5.99 -1.52 17.33
C ASN A 339 -6.94 -2.18 16.33
N LYS A 340 -6.83 -1.77 15.07
CA LYS A 340 -7.58 -2.33 13.95
C LYS A 340 -6.64 -3.05 12.99
N ILE A 341 -6.90 -4.34 12.78
CA ILE A 341 -6.18 -5.19 11.82
C ILE A 341 -7.18 -5.56 10.73
N ALA A 342 -7.09 -4.90 9.57
CA ALA A 342 -8.10 -5.04 8.52
C ALA A 342 -7.54 -5.24 7.11
N ASN A 343 -8.23 -6.02 6.28
CA ASN A 343 -7.89 -6.19 4.86
C ASN A 343 -6.45 -6.68 4.59
N ASN A 344 -5.82 -7.37 5.54
CA ASN A 344 -4.47 -7.88 5.35
C ASN A 344 -4.48 -9.27 4.74
N THR A 345 -3.46 -9.59 3.94
CA THR A 345 -3.14 -10.95 3.51
C THR A 345 -1.99 -11.47 4.36
N ILE A 346 -2.25 -12.45 5.22
CA ILE A 346 -1.28 -12.95 6.20
C ILE A 346 -1.06 -14.45 5.95
N SER A 347 0.10 -14.80 5.42
CA SER A 347 0.31 -16.19 4.99
C SER A 347 1.71 -16.75 5.13
N ASN A 348 1.82 -18.08 5.16
CA ASN A 348 3.11 -18.77 5.14
C ASN A 348 4.02 -18.40 6.32
N ASN A 349 3.46 -18.06 7.48
CA ASN A 349 4.26 -17.79 8.69
C ASN A 349 4.51 -19.10 9.44
N ALA A 350 5.73 -19.24 9.97
CA ALA A 350 6.21 -20.50 10.53
C ALA A 350 5.59 -20.85 11.89
N GLU A 351 4.79 -19.96 12.48
CA GLU A 351 3.91 -20.26 13.61
C GLU A 351 2.49 -19.72 13.38
N ARG A 352 2.21 -18.47 13.79
CA ARG A 352 0.85 -17.92 13.88
C ARG A 352 0.64 -16.82 12.85
N GLY A 353 -0.55 -16.73 12.29
CA GLY A 353 -0.95 -15.61 11.43
C GLY A 353 -1.06 -14.32 12.24
N ILE A 354 -2.08 -14.24 13.10
CA ILE A 354 -2.34 -13.11 14.01
C ILE A 354 -2.32 -13.62 15.46
N LEU A 355 -1.53 -13.00 16.33
CA LEU A 355 -1.49 -13.30 17.76
C LEU A 355 -1.80 -12.06 18.60
N LEU A 356 -2.76 -12.17 19.51
CA LEU A 356 -3.02 -11.22 20.60
C LEU A 356 -2.65 -11.90 21.92
N CYS A 357 -1.77 -11.28 22.69
CA CYS A 357 -1.26 -11.85 23.93
C CYS A 357 -1.17 -10.79 25.04
N ASP A 358 -1.25 -11.25 26.29
CA ASP A 358 -1.01 -10.47 27.51
C ASP A 358 -1.88 -9.21 27.60
N SER A 359 -3.19 -9.41 27.82
CA SER A 359 -4.19 -8.35 28.00
C SER A 359 -4.43 -7.45 26.78
N SER A 360 -4.04 -7.86 25.59
CA SER A 360 -4.30 -7.14 24.33
C SER A 360 -5.79 -7.21 23.95
N SER A 361 -6.58 -6.28 24.51
CA SER A 361 -8.05 -6.30 24.53
C SER A 361 -8.67 -5.15 23.73
N ASN A 362 -9.96 -5.24 23.41
CA ASN A 362 -10.69 -4.20 22.66
C ASN A 362 -10.16 -3.95 21.24
N ASN A 363 -9.55 -4.95 20.61
CA ASN A 363 -9.06 -4.85 19.24
C ASN A 363 -10.11 -5.35 18.23
N ILE A 364 -10.01 -4.85 16.99
CA ILE A 364 -10.87 -5.24 15.87
C ILE A 364 -10.01 -5.95 14.83
N ILE A 365 -10.40 -7.19 14.49
CA ILE A 365 -9.73 -8.02 13.48
C ILE A 365 -10.78 -8.41 12.43
N ASN A 366 -10.74 -7.75 11.27
CA ASN A 366 -11.75 -8.00 10.25
C ASN A 366 -11.26 -8.01 8.81
N TYR A 367 -11.98 -8.73 7.94
CA TYR A 367 -11.68 -8.75 6.50
C TYR A 367 -10.26 -9.22 6.15
N ASN A 368 -9.59 -9.96 7.02
CA ASN A 368 -8.26 -10.48 6.74
C ASN A 368 -8.35 -11.83 6.02
N SER A 369 -7.43 -12.06 5.09
CA SER A 369 -7.17 -13.36 4.48
C SER A 369 -5.96 -13.98 5.17
N VAL A 370 -6.16 -15.05 5.94
CA VAL A 370 -5.16 -15.68 6.79
C VAL A 370 -4.98 -17.14 6.39
N SER A 371 -3.84 -17.51 5.82
CA SER A 371 -3.66 -18.88 5.32
C SER A 371 -2.26 -19.47 5.46
N ASN A 372 -2.14 -20.79 5.45
CA ASN A 372 -0.84 -21.49 5.44
C ASN A 372 0.06 -21.12 6.63
N ASN A 373 -0.51 -20.96 7.84
CA ASN A 373 0.25 -20.67 9.06
C ASN A 373 0.41 -21.95 9.92
N ALA A 374 1.63 -22.21 10.39
CA ALA A 374 2.07 -23.48 10.96
C ALA A 374 1.34 -23.96 12.24
N ILE A 375 0.75 -23.05 13.00
CA ILE A 375 0.06 -23.36 14.26
C ILE A 375 -1.38 -22.86 14.16
N SER A 376 -1.57 -21.53 14.14
CA SER A 376 -2.90 -20.95 14.16
C SER A 376 -3.07 -19.84 13.13
N GLY A 377 -4.31 -19.70 12.63
CA GLY A 377 -4.70 -18.53 11.86
C GLY A 377 -4.75 -17.30 12.76
N ILE A 378 -5.68 -17.31 13.72
CA ILE A 378 -5.84 -16.24 14.72
C ILE A 378 -5.81 -16.85 16.13
N GLU A 379 -5.00 -16.29 17.03
CA GLU A 379 -4.91 -16.76 18.40
C GLU A 379 -4.94 -15.63 19.42
N LEU A 380 -5.74 -15.84 20.48
CA LEU A 380 -5.89 -14.95 21.62
C LEU A 380 -5.44 -15.70 22.88
N ILE A 381 -4.49 -15.10 23.60
CA ILE A 381 -3.97 -15.60 24.88
C ILE A 381 -4.12 -14.49 25.90
N ASP A 382 -4.86 -14.76 26.98
CA ASP A 382 -5.12 -13.77 28.04
C ASP A 382 -5.67 -12.43 27.49
N SER A 383 -6.47 -12.48 26.43
CA SER A 383 -6.89 -11.31 25.65
C SER A 383 -8.40 -11.31 25.44
N SER A 384 -9.09 -10.33 26.01
CA SER A 384 -10.56 -10.32 26.14
C SER A 384 -11.19 -9.15 25.40
N ASN A 385 -12.52 -9.16 25.24
CA ASN A 385 -13.27 -8.04 24.65
C ASN A 385 -12.83 -7.65 23.22
N ASN A 386 -12.30 -8.59 22.43
CA ASN A 386 -11.93 -8.35 21.04
C ASN A 386 -13.07 -8.72 20.08
N SER A 387 -13.10 -8.09 18.91
CA SER A 387 -14.04 -8.39 17.83
C SER A 387 -13.30 -9.01 16.65
N ILE A 388 -13.70 -10.22 16.25
CA ILE A 388 -13.10 -11.00 15.17
C ILE A 388 -14.21 -11.33 14.18
N GLY A 389 -14.23 -10.67 13.02
CA GLY A 389 -15.26 -10.99 12.04
C GLY A 389 -14.94 -10.74 10.60
N TYR A 390 -15.67 -11.40 9.71
CA TYR A 390 -15.45 -11.29 8.25
C TYR A 390 -14.06 -11.73 7.80
N ASN A 391 -13.34 -12.56 8.56
CA ASN A 391 -12.03 -13.08 8.15
C ASN A 391 -12.19 -14.38 7.36
N ASN A 392 -11.29 -14.58 6.38
CA ASN A 392 -11.15 -15.84 5.68
C ASN A 392 -9.89 -16.56 6.19
N ILE A 393 -10.07 -17.70 6.86
CA ILE A 393 -9.01 -18.45 7.53
C ILE A 393 -8.95 -19.84 6.92
N SER A 394 -7.87 -20.16 6.20
CA SER A 394 -7.73 -21.44 5.49
C SER A 394 -6.36 -22.08 5.71
N ASP A 395 -6.23 -23.38 5.42
CA ASP A 395 -4.93 -24.07 5.33
C ASP A 395 -4.04 -23.88 6.58
N THR A 396 -4.64 -23.87 7.76
CA THR A 396 -3.89 -23.76 9.03
C THR A 396 -3.63 -25.16 9.58
N TYR A 397 -2.47 -25.37 10.21
CA TYR A 397 -2.09 -26.74 10.57
C TYR A 397 -2.65 -27.22 11.91
N GLU A 398 -2.85 -26.38 12.93
CA GLU A 398 -3.42 -26.84 14.21
C GLU A 398 -4.79 -26.22 14.54
N PHE A 399 -4.93 -24.90 14.36
CA PHE A 399 -6.15 -24.18 14.74
C PHE A 399 -6.52 -23.10 13.72
N GLY A 400 -7.78 -23.02 13.31
CA GLY A 400 -8.28 -21.84 12.59
C GLY A 400 -8.26 -20.62 13.53
N ILE A 401 -9.05 -20.71 14.60
CA ILE A 401 -9.10 -19.73 15.69
C ILE A 401 -8.84 -20.42 17.04
N ARG A 402 -7.98 -19.84 17.88
CA ARG A 402 -7.71 -20.35 19.24
C ARG A 402 -7.88 -19.28 20.30
N LEU A 403 -8.61 -19.59 21.37
CA LEU A 403 -8.79 -18.74 22.56
C LEU A 403 -8.32 -19.46 23.82
N TYR A 404 -7.29 -18.95 24.46
CA TYR A 404 -6.79 -19.43 25.74
C TYR A 404 -6.96 -18.34 26.82
N ASN A 405 -7.71 -18.66 27.88
CA ASN A 405 -8.03 -17.73 28.97
C ASN A 405 -8.52 -16.35 28.48
N SER A 406 -9.34 -16.37 27.44
CA SER A 406 -9.73 -15.18 26.66
C SER A 406 -11.25 -15.10 26.59
N SER A 407 -11.83 -14.12 27.26
CA SER A 407 -13.27 -14.06 27.53
C SER A 407 -13.94 -12.85 26.88
N ASN A 408 -15.26 -12.88 26.76
CA ASN A 408 -16.07 -11.75 26.25
C ASN A 408 -15.67 -11.27 24.84
N ASN A 409 -15.11 -12.14 24.00
CA ASN A 409 -14.82 -11.82 22.60
C ASN A 409 -16.03 -12.09 21.72
N ASN A 410 -16.17 -11.32 20.63
CA ASN A 410 -17.20 -11.52 19.61
C ASN A 410 -16.56 -12.11 18.35
N ILE A 411 -17.02 -13.28 17.90
CA ILE A 411 -16.47 -14.03 16.76
C ILE A 411 -17.61 -14.30 15.79
N THR A 412 -17.71 -13.50 14.71
CA THR A 412 -18.85 -13.59 13.79
C THR A 412 -18.46 -13.47 12.33
N ASN A 413 -19.23 -14.06 11.42
CA ASN A 413 -19.05 -13.89 9.98
C ASN A 413 -17.68 -14.35 9.45
N ASN A 414 -16.99 -15.28 10.13
CA ASN A 414 -15.71 -15.80 9.66
C ASN A 414 -15.91 -17.07 8.83
N ASN A 415 -15.10 -17.21 7.77
CA ASN A 415 -14.89 -18.47 7.07
C ASN A 415 -13.67 -19.16 7.67
N ILE A 416 -13.85 -20.37 8.18
CA ILE A 416 -12.80 -21.13 8.86
C ILE A 416 -12.75 -22.52 8.25
N GLU A 417 -11.77 -22.74 7.38
CA GLU A 417 -11.70 -23.93 6.56
C GLU A 417 -10.32 -24.61 6.53
N ASP A 418 -10.33 -25.87 6.12
CA ASP A 418 -9.13 -26.65 5.79
C ASP A 418 -8.07 -26.66 6.91
N THR A 419 -8.48 -26.89 8.15
CA THR A 419 -7.55 -27.17 9.26
C THR A 419 -7.07 -28.62 9.23
N GLN A 420 -5.87 -28.85 8.68
CA GLN A 420 -5.44 -30.19 8.24
C GLN A 420 -4.76 -31.05 9.33
N GLY A 421 -4.27 -30.45 10.43
CA GLY A 421 -3.41 -31.18 11.39
C GLY A 421 -1.98 -31.37 10.86
N TYR A 422 -0.95 -31.28 11.71
CA TYR A 422 0.42 -31.67 11.33
C TYR A 422 0.73 -33.12 11.74
N GLY A 423 0.92 -34.02 10.76
CA GLY A 423 1.40 -35.38 10.98
C GLY A 423 0.50 -36.24 11.90
N SER A 424 1.10 -36.87 12.93
CA SER A 424 0.43 -37.73 13.92
C SER A 424 -0.26 -36.98 15.06
N ALA A 425 -0.24 -35.63 15.06
CA ALA A 425 -0.85 -34.86 16.13
C ALA A 425 -2.38 -34.96 16.09
N GLU A 426 -3.07 -34.90 17.23
CA GLU A 426 -4.54 -34.90 17.35
C GLU A 426 -5.18 -33.51 17.10
N TYR A 427 -4.39 -32.53 16.66
CA TYR A 427 -4.84 -31.16 16.43
C TYR A 427 -5.29 -30.95 14.97
N GLY A 428 -6.04 -29.87 14.72
CA GLY A 428 -6.78 -29.61 13.48
C GLY A 428 -8.20 -29.14 13.76
N TYR A 429 -8.34 -28.13 14.63
CA TYR A 429 -9.65 -27.61 15.01
C TYR A 429 -9.98 -26.33 14.25
N GLY A 430 -11.20 -26.22 13.73
CA GLY A 430 -11.72 -24.94 13.23
C GLY A 430 -11.63 -23.86 14.31
N ILE A 431 -12.21 -24.14 15.48
CA ILE A 431 -12.06 -23.30 16.67
C ILE A 431 -11.75 -24.11 17.94
N TRP A 432 -10.79 -23.62 18.73
CA TRP A 432 -10.48 -24.21 20.03
C TRP A 432 -10.51 -23.18 21.17
N LEU A 433 -11.29 -23.46 22.20
CA LEU A 433 -11.41 -22.64 23.40
C LEU A 433 -10.97 -23.40 24.65
N SER A 434 -10.19 -22.74 25.50
CA SER A 434 -9.71 -23.30 26.78
C SER A 434 -9.71 -22.24 27.88
N TYR A 435 -10.42 -22.49 28.99
CA TYR A 435 -10.62 -21.53 30.08
C TYR A 435 -11.21 -20.18 29.64
N SER A 436 -11.95 -20.16 28.55
CA SER A 436 -12.45 -18.97 27.87
C SER A 436 -13.98 -18.92 28.01
N ARG A 437 -14.53 -17.81 28.53
CA ARG A 437 -15.96 -17.71 28.86
C ARG A 437 -16.64 -16.52 28.22
N ASN A 438 -17.96 -16.60 28.09
CA ASN A 438 -18.82 -15.53 27.60
C ASN A 438 -18.41 -14.96 26.24
N ASN A 439 -17.71 -15.75 25.43
CA ASN A 439 -17.49 -15.39 24.03
C ASN A 439 -18.79 -15.63 23.25
N ILE A 440 -19.10 -14.76 22.31
CA ILE A 440 -20.28 -14.83 21.44
C ILE A 440 -19.80 -15.28 20.06
N ILE A 441 -20.30 -16.42 19.57
CA ILE A 441 -19.78 -17.12 18.39
C ILE A 441 -20.95 -17.57 17.52
N TYR A 442 -21.27 -16.80 16.48
CA TYR A 442 -22.38 -17.12 15.56
C TYR A 442 -22.12 -16.56 14.17
N LEU A 443 -22.89 -17.02 13.17
CA LEU A 443 -22.69 -16.69 11.75
C LEU A 443 -21.29 -17.02 11.23
N ASN A 444 -20.62 -18.04 11.74
CA ASN A 444 -19.34 -18.51 11.18
C ASN A 444 -19.54 -19.77 10.34
N ASN A 445 -18.67 -19.98 9.36
CA ASN A 445 -18.62 -21.20 8.56
C ASN A 445 -17.43 -22.04 9.01
N PHE A 446 -17.71 -23.26 9.48
CA PHE A 446 -16.70 -24.26 9.79
C PHE A 446 -16.76 -25.38 8.75
N MET A 447 -15.74 -25.44 7.87
CA MET A 447 -15.77 -26.28 6.67
C MET A 447 -14.46 -27.04 6.46
N ASN A 448 -14.53 -28.31 6.07
CA ASN A 448 -13.38 -29.17 5.75
C ASN A 448 -12.29 -29.18 6.84
N ASN A 449 -12.67 -28.90 8.10
CA ASN A 449 -11.77 -29.00 9.23
C ASN A 449 -11.67 -30.46 9.65
N ARG A 450 -10.52 -30.86 10.20
CA ARG A 450 -10.41 -32.21 10.77
C ARG A 450 -11.42 -32.40 11.92
N GLU A 451 -11.56 -31.39 12.78
CA GLU A 451 -12.60 -31.27 13.79
C GLU A 451 -13.09 -29.81 13.79
N ASN A 452 -14.39 -29.56 13.82
CA ASN A 452 -14.86 -28.17 13.72
C ASN A 452 -14.63 -27.36 15.02
N VAL A 453 -14.82 -27.99 16.19
CA VAL A 453 -14.81 -27.27 17.47
C VAL A 453 -14.33 -28.12 18.63
N ARG A 454 -13.62 -27.48 19.57
CA ARG A 454 -13.35 -28.00 20.92
C ARG A 454 -13.49 -26.89 21.96
N SER A 455 -14.17 -27.16 23.08
CA SER A 455 -14.46 -26.18 24.13
C SER A 455 -14.20 -26.75 25.52
N SER A 456 -12.96 -26.64 25.99
CA SER A 456 -12.52 -27.24 27.26
C SER A 456 -12.57 -26.24 28.41
N ASN A 457 -13.23 -26.59 29.53
CA ASN A 457 -13.40 -25.71 30.71
C ASN A 457 -13.93 -24.30 30.35
N SER A 458 -14.78 -24.23 29.33
CA SER A 458 -15.21 -23.01 28.66
C SER A 458 -16.73 -23.03 28.51
N THR A 459 -17.37 -21.88 28.75
CA THR A 459 -18.84 -21.71 28.61
C THR A 459 -19.07 -20.44 27.81
N ASN A 460 -19.68 -20.57 26.64
CA ASN A 460 -19.77 -19.53 25.62
C ASN A 460 -21.17 -19.54 25.01
N ILE A 461 -21.49 -18.54 24.18
CA ILE A 461 -22.77 -18.42 23.50
C ILE A 461 -22.50 -18.72 22.02
N TRP A 462 -23.18 -19.72 21.45
CA TRP A 462 -22.90 -20.25 20.11
C TRP A 462 -23.95 -19.87 19.05
N ASN A 463 -24.81 -18.93 19.40
CA ASN A 463 -25.83 -18.34 18.56
C ASN A 463 -25.91 -16.83 18.85
N SER A 464 -26.65 -16.10 18.03
CA SER A 464 -26.93 -14.69 18.28
C SER A 464 -27.59 -14.51 19.66
N THR A 465 -27.28 -13.41 20.35
CA THR A 465 -27.88 -13.11 21.67
C THR A 465 -29.29 -12.53 21.57
N GLU A 466 -29.67 -12.08 20.38
CA GLU A 466 -30.98 -11.55 20.03
C GLU A 466 -31.45 -12.21 18.72
N GLU A 467 -32.76 -12.17 18.45
CA GLU A 467 -33.31 -12.63 17.18
C GLU A 467 -32.81 -11.73 16.04
N ILE A 468 -32.59 -12.34 14.87
CA ILE A 468 -32.10 -11.69 13.67
C ILE A 468 -33.15 -11.86 12.58
N THR A 469 -33.50 -10.76 11.91
CA THR A 469 -34.30 -10.82 10.70
C THR A 469 -33.41 -11.14 9.50
N TYR A 470 -33.71 -12.23 8.78
CA TYR A 470 -32.94 -12.66 7.62
C TYR A 470 -33.83 -13.18 6.50
N ILE A 471 -33.30 -13.15 5.28
CA ILE A 471 -33.93 -13.77 4.11
C ILE A 471 -33.20 -15.07 3.80
N TYR A 472 -33.96 -16.17 3.72
CA TYR A 472 -33.49 -17.49 3.31
C TYR A 472 -34.48 -18.06 2.29
N ASN A 473 -33.97 -18.52 1.14
CA ASN A 473 -34.80 -18.98 0.01
C ASN A 473 -35.97 -18.03 -0.32
N GLU A 474 -35.66 -16.74 -0.48
CA GLU A 474 -36.61 -15.66 -0.82
C GLU A 474 -37.69 -15.37 0.24
N THR A 475 -37.67 -16.04 1.39
CA THR A 475 -38.61 -15.85 2.50
C THR A 475 -37.93 -15.13 3.67
N THR A 476 -38.63 -14.19 4.31
CA THR A 476 -38.12 -13.48 5.49
C THR A 476 -38.49 -14.25 6.76
N TYR A 477 -37.52 -14.43 7.64
CA TYR A 477 -37.66 -15.05 8.95
C TYR A 477 -37.09 -14.14 10.03
N GLU A 478 -37.53 -14.36 11.27
CA GLU A 478 -36.98 -13.76 12.48
C GLU A 478 -36.72 -14.90 13.47
N SER A 479 -35.44 -15.12 13.81
CA SER A 479 -35.01 -16.18 14.71
C SER A 479 -33.58 -15.89 15.18
N TYR A 480 -33.14 -16.57 16.24
CA TYR A 480 -31.71 -16.68 16.53
C TYR A 480 -30.99 -17.45 15.41
N LEU A 481 -29.73 -17.10 15.15
CA LEU A 481 -28.87 -17.79 14.19
C LEU A 481 -27.59 -18.28 14.87
N GLY A 482 -27.23 -19.52 14.61
CA GLY A 482 -26.00 -20.19 15.07
C GLY A 482 -24.88 -20.13 14.04
N ASN A 483 -24.10 -21.19 13.96
CA ASN A 483 -22.99 -21.37 13.01
C ASN A 483 -23.33 -22.44 11.97
N TYR A 484 -22.62 -22.39 10.84
CA TYR A 484 -22.65 -23.47 9.85
C TYR A 484 -21.55 -24.49 10.15
N TRP A 485 -21.95 -25.76 10.22
CA TRP A 485 -21.08 -26.90 10.51
C TRP A 485 -21.17 -27.91 9.37
N ASP A 486 -20.10 -28.08 8.59
CA ASP A 486 -20.11 -28.97 7.42
C ASP A 486 -20.29 -30.46 7.77
N ASP A 487 -20.00 -30.85 9.01
CA ASP A 487 -20.17 -32.21 9.52
C ASP A 487 -21.56 -32.47 10.14
N TYR A 488 -22.44 -31.46 10.13
CA TYR A 488 -23.75 -31.50 10.81
C TYR A 488 -24.59 -32.71 10.40
N GLU A 489 -24.86 -32.87 9.11
CA GLU A 489 -25.74 -33.95 8.59
C GLU A 489 -25.19 -35.35 8.91
N LYS A 490 -23.87 -35.50 8.87
CA LYS A 490 -23.20 -36.76 9.23
C LYS A 490 -23.37 -37.08 10.72
N ARG A 491 -23.35 -36.05 11.58
CA ARG A 491 -23.46 -36.19 13.03
C ARG A 491 -24.90 -36.37 13.50
N TYR A 492 -25.85 -35.77 12.81
CA TYR A 492 -27.28 -35.81 13.13
C TYR A 492 -28.10 -36.23 11.90
N PRO A 493 -28.01 -37.51 11.46
CA PRO A 493 -28.65 -37.98 10.22
C PRO A 493 -30.19 -37.95 10.24
N ASP A 494 -30.78 -37.85 11.43
CA ASP A 494 -32.24 -37.76 11.63
C ASP A 494 -32.68 -36.32 11.96
N ALA A 495 -31.83 -35.31 11.77
CA ALA A 495 -32.22 -33.90 11.96
C ALA A 495 -33.08 -33.43 10.78
N GLU A 496 -34.02 -32.55 11.06
CA GLU A 496 -34.91 -31.93 10.08
C GLU A 496 -34.77 -30.40 10.14
N GLU A 497 -35.12 -29.72 9.05
CA GLU A 497 -35.19 -28.26 9.02
C GLU A 497 -36.44 -27.79 9.79
N ILE A 498 -36.29 -26.77 10.65
CA ILE A 498 -37.41 -26.14 11.35
C ILE A 498 -38.17 -25.25 10.35
N ASP A 499 -39.41 -25.60 10.01
CA ASP A 499 -40.36 -24.74 9.30
C ASP A 499 -39.78 -23.97 8.07
N SER A 500 -38.85 -24.59 7.33
CA SER A 500 -38.15 -23.98 6.18
C SER A 500 -37.31 -22.73 6.49
N THR A 501 -36.96 -22.52 7.77
CA THR A 501 -36.21 -21.36 8.28
C THR A 501 -34.72 -21.40 7.92
N GLY A 502 -34.20 -22.49 7.34
CA GLY A 502 -32.77 -22.72 7.17
C GLY A 502 -32.05 -23.10 8.47
N ILE A 503 -32.75 -23.42 9.55
CA ILE A 503 -32.15 -23.82 10.84
C ILE A 503 -32.49 -25.29 11.10
N TRP A 504 -31.52 -26.06 11.59
CA TRP A 504 -31.77 -27.44 11.98
C TRP A 504 -32.46 -27.57 13.34
N ASP A 505 -33.29 -28.60 13.51
CA ASP A 505 -34.09 -28.87 14.71
C ASP A 505 -33.30 -29.45 15.91
N LYS A 506 -32.05 -29.85 15.71
CA LYS A 506 -31.20 -30.46 16.74
C LYS A 506 -30.01 -29.55 17.07
N PRO A 507 -29.78 -29.23 18.34
CA PRO A 507 -28.58 -28.50 18.74
C PRO A 507 -27.30 -29.22 18.35
N TYR A 508 -26.31 -28.50 17.84
CA TYR A 508 -24.97 -29.02 17.64
C TYR A 508 -24.24 -29.06 18.99
N SER A 509 -24.01 -30.26 19.52
CA SER A 509 -23.35 -30.46 20.82
C SER A 509 -21.86 -30.08 20.79
N ILE A 510 -21.45 -29.23 21.73
CA ILE A 510 -20.09 -28.69 21.90
C ILE A 510 -19.64 -28.93 23.34
N ASP A 511 -19.04 -30.08 23.60
CA ASP A 511 -18.64 -30.54 24.94
C ASP A 511 -19.82 -30.44 25.95
N SER A 512 -19.76 -29.53 26.93
CA SER A 512 -20.82 -29.29 27.91
C SER A 512 -21.78 -28.14 27.53
N ASN A 513 -21.79 -27.74 26.27
CA ASN A 513 -22.55 -26.62 25.71
C ASN A 513 -23.14 -27.02 24.34
N SER A 514 -23.85 -26.12 23.68
CA SER A 514 -24.38 -26.35 22.33
C SER A 514 -24.52 -25.06 21.53
N ASP A 515 -24.51 -25.21 20.21
CA ASP A 515 -25.14 -24.28 19.28
C ASP A 515 -26.58 -24.76 19.08
N ASP A 516 -27.54 -23.98 19.59
CA ASP A 516 -28.96 -24.35 19.58
C ASP A 516 -29.67 -23.94 18.27
N TYR A 517 -29.01 -23.18 17.39
CA TYR A 517 -29.57 -22.69 16.13
C TYR A 517 -28.64 -22.96 14.93
N PRO A 518 -28.12 -24.20 14.75
CA PRO A 518 -27.15 -24.48 13.71
C PRO A 518 -27.75 -24.27 12.31
N MET A 519 -27.00 -23.57 11.46
CA MET A 519 -27.42 -23.19 10.11
C MET A 519 -27.23 -24.34 9.12
N MET A 520 -28.14 -24.47 8.15
CA MET A 520 -28.12 -25.49 7.10
C MET A 520 -27.14 -25.20 5.96
N VAL A 521 -26.86 -23.93 5.70
CA VAL A 521 -25.92 -23.49 4.66
C VAL A 521 -24.93 -22.47 5.23
N PRO A 522 -23.83 -22.17 4.52
CA PRO A 522 -22.93 -21.10 4.93
C PRO A 522 -23.66 -19.75 5.13
N PHE A 523 -23.16 -18.89 6.03
CA PHE A 523 -23.84 -17.65 6.43
C PHE A 523 -24.20 -16.72 5.25
N VAL A 524 -23.51 -16.81 4.11
CA VAL A 524 -23.83 -16.06 2.89
C VAL A 524 -25.18 -16.42 2.27
N GLY A 525 -25.76 -17.57 2.64
CA GLY A 525 -27.13 -17.97 2.27
C GLY A 525 -28.22 -17.28 3.11
N TYR A 526 -27.83 -16.57 4.16
CA TYR A 526 -28.73 -15.81 5.05
C TYR A 526 -28.48 -14.33 4.79
N LEU A 527 -29.33 -13.74 3.96
CA LEU A 527 -29.25 -12.31 3.71
C LEU A 527 -29.81 -11.59 4.94
N LEU A 528 -28.91 -11.18 5.83
CA LEU A 528 -29.26 -10.45 7.05
C LEU A 528 -29.84 -9.10 6.65
N LYS A 529 -31.04 -8.79 7.14
CA LYS A 529 -31.52 -7.41 7.07
C LYS A 529 -30.74 -6.61 8.12
N PRO A 530 -30.22 -5.41 7.80
CA PRO A 530 -29.69 -4.54 8.84
C PRO A 530 -30.76 -4.38 9.95
N GLN A 531 -30.34 -4.39 11.21
CA GLN A 531 -31.24 -4.12 12.35
C GLN A 531 -31.35 -2.61 12.63
N THR A 532 -30.37 -1.82 12.15
CA THR A 532 -30.44 -0.36 12.19
C THR A 532 -29.82 0.29 10.95
N LEU A 533 -30.32 1.46 10.55
CA LEU A 533 -29.69 2.37 9.60
C LEU A 533 -29.03 3.55 10.29
N LYS A 534 -27.90 4.03 9.76
CA LYS A 534 -27.35 5.35 10.06
C LYS A 534 -27.67 6.32 8.92
N ILE A 535 -28.41 7.38 9.24
CA ILE A 535 -28.80 8.43 8.29
C ILE A 535 -28.11 9.73 8.68
N ALA A 536 -27.45 10.38 7.72
CA ALA A 536 -26.67 11.58 7.95
C ALA A 536 -27.02 12.74 6.99
N ALA A 537 -26.65 13.95 7.39
CA ALA A 537 -26.60 15.12 6.51
C ALA A 537 -25.25 15.84 6.64
N PHE A 538 -24.73 16.31 5.52
CA PHE A 538 -23.43 16.97 5.46
C PHE A 538 -23.39 18.08 4.40
N ASN A 539 -23.21 19.32 4.86
CA ASN A 539 -22.77 20.41 4.00
C ASN A 539 -21.25 20.29 3.77
N ILE A 540 -20.85 19.90 2.54
CA ILE A 540 -19.43 19.71 2.17
C ILE A 540 -18.75 21.05 1.82
N LYS A 541 -19.48 22.18 1.77
CA LYS A 541 -18.96 23.50 1.41
C LYS A 541 -18.34 23.56 0.02
N ILE A 542 -19.08 24.09 -0.95
CA ILE A 542 -18.64 24.32 -2.33
C ILE A 542 -18.04 23.05 -2.97
N PHE A 543 -18.83 21.97 -3.00
CA PHE A 543 -18.35 20.71 -3.56
C PHE A 543 -18.41 20.72 -5.10
N GLY A 544 -17.28 21.01 -5.73
CA GLY A 544 -17.14 20.98 -7.20
C GLY A 544 -15.72 20.61 -7.63
N LYS A 545 -15.42 20.79 -8.92
CA LYS A 545 -14.14 20.40 -9.56
C LYS A 545 -12.89 20.65 -8.72
N LYS A 546 -12.70 21.88 -8.23
CA LYS A 546 -11.50 22.26 -7.46
C LYS A 546 -11.35 21.49 -6.15
N LYS A 547 -12.45 21.13 -5.50
CA LYS A 547 -12.44 20.36 -4.25
C LYS A 547 -12.14 18.88 -4.54
N ARG A 548 -12.80 18.29 -5.54
CA ARG A 548 -12.58 16.88 -5.91
C ARG A 548 -11.22 16.57 -6.55
N GLU A 549 -10.47 17.58 -6.99
CA GLU A 549 -9.08 17.43 -7.45
C GLU A 549 -8.07 17.37 -6.29
N LYS A 550 -8.48 17.69 -5.06
CA LYS A 550 -7.65 17.56 -3.85
C LYS A 550 -7.76 16.14 -3.30
N LYS A 551 -6.70 15.35 -3.46
CA LYS A 551 -6.69 13.92 -3.10
C LYS A 551 -6.93 13.69 -1.61
N ASP A 552 -6.22 14.42 -0.76
CA ASP A 552 -6.35 14.42 0.70
C ASP A 552 -7.79 14.68 1.16
N VAL A 553 -8.44 15.71 0.59
CA VAL A 553 -9.84 16.03 0.89
C VAL A 553 -10.77 14.90 0.43
N MET A 554 -10.57 14.38 -0.78
CA MET A 554 -11.42 13.30 -1.30
C MET A 554 -11.26 12.01 -0.49
N ASP A 555 -10.05 11.67 -0.05
CA ASP A 555 -9.80 10.49 0.78
C ASP A 555 -10.60 10.56 2.09
N VAL A 556 -10.69 11.74 2.72
CA VAL A 556 -11.52 11.95 3.91
C VAL A 556 -13.00 11.88 3.57
N LEU A 557 -13.46 12.60 2.54
CA LEU A 557 -14.87 12.61 2.13
C LEU A 557 -15.38 11.20 1.79
N ILE A 558 -14.57 10.37 1.12
CA ILE A 558 -14.93 8.99 0.79
C ILE A 558 -15.16 8.17 2.07
N LYS A 559 -14.24 8.27 3.05
CA LYS A 559 -14.38 7.59 4.34
C LYS A 559 -15.65 8.04 5.07
N ILE A 560 -15.90 9.36 5.16
CA ILE A 560 -17.11 9.90 5.80
C ILE A 560 -18.37 9.30 5.19
N CYS A 561 -18.48 9.24 3.86
CA CYS A 561 -19.67 8.68 3.21
C CYS A 561 -19.87 7.19 3.54
N GLN A 562 -18.78 6.44 3.72
CA GLN A 562 -18.82 5.01 4.00
C GLN A 562 -19.27 4.67 5.44
N GLU A 563 -19.32 5.67 6.33
CA GLU A 563 -19.80 5.50 7.71
C GLU A 563 -21.32 5.39 7.84
N PHE A 564 -22.05 5.82 6.79
CA PHE A 564 -23.49 6.02 6.82
C PHE A 564 -24.20 5.21 5.73
N ASP A 565 -25.38 4.70 6.05
CA ASP A 565 -26.23 3.99 5.11
C ASP A 565 -26.90 4.95 4.12
N ILE A 566 -27.23 6.16 4.58
CA ILE A 566 -27.69 7.26 3.74
C ILE A 566 -27.02 8.55 4.20
N MET A 567 -26.48 9.33 3.27
CA MET A 567 -25.96 10.66 3.54
C MET A 567 -26.53 11.68 2.54
N LEU A 568 -27.25 12.67 3.06
CA LEU A 568 -27.58 13.89 2.33
C LEU A 568 -26.32 14.75 2.18
N VAL A 569 -25.88 14.96 0.94
CA VAL A 569 -24.78 15.84 0.59
C VAL A 569 -25.31 17.15 0.03
N GLN A 570 -24.87 18.26 0.63
CA GLN A 570 -25.28 19.61 0.28
C GLN A 570 -24.14 20.40 -0.38
N GLU A 571 -24.50 21.50 -1.05
CA GLU A 571 -23.59 22.38 -1.80
C GLU A 571 -22.86 21.74 -3.00
N LEU A 572 -23.49 20.79 -3.69
CA LEU A 572 -22.95 20.29 -4.97
C LEU A 572 -22.99 21.40 -6.02
N LYS A 573 -21.82 21.83 -6.51
CA LYS A 573 -21.72 22.86 -7.55
C LYS A 573 -22.17 22.29 -8.89
N TYR A 574 -23.35 22.71 -9.31
CA TYR A 574 -23.99 22.26 -10.56
C TYR A 574 -23.19 22.55 -11.84
N ALA A 575 -22.31 23.57 -11.85
CA ALA A 575 -21.43 23.85 -12.99
C ALA A 575 -20.58 22.62 -13.40
N ASP A 576 -20.39 21.67 -12.49
CA ASP A 576 -19.76 20.38 -12.73
C ASP A 576 -20.76 19.24 -12.49
N LYS A 577 -21.55 18.91 -13.52
CA LYS A 577 -22.54 17.82 -13.50
C LYS A 577 -21.93 16.46 -13.12
N ASN A 578 -20.61 16.33 -13.19
CA ASN A 578 -19.87 15.11 -12.91
C ASN A 578 -19.45 14.98 -11.44
N THR A 579 -19.68 15.98 -10.58
CA THR A 579 -19.23 15.91 -9.17
C THR A 579 -19.84 14.72 -8.43
N ALA A 580 -21.18 14.58 -8.44
CA ALA A 580 -21.84 13.46 -7.76
C ALA A 580 -21.51 12.09 -8.40
N PRO A 581 -21.57 11.90 -9.74
CA PRO A 581 -21.11 10.66 -10.37
C PRO A 581 -19.66 10.30 -10.05
N TYR A 582 -18.74 11.27 -10.05
CA TYR A 582 -17.33 11.06 -9.71
C TYR A 582 -17.16 10.65 -8.25
N TYR A 583 -17.88 11.31 -7.34
CA TYR A 583 -17.83 10.96 -5.93
C TYR A 583 -18.35 9.54 -5.69
N LEU A 584 -19.46 9.16 -6.33
CA LEU A 584 -19.99 7.80 -6.30
C LEU A 584 -18.96 6.77 -6.80
N GLU A 585 -18.34 7.05 -7.95
CA GLU A 585 -17.29 6.21 -8.52
C GLU A 585 -16.17 5.99 -7.51
N LYS A 586 -15.70 7.04 -6.85
CA LYS A 586 -14.62 6.94 -5.85
C LYS A 586 -15.04 6.24 -4.56
N ILE A 587 -16.27 6.43 -4.10
CA ILE A 587 -16.82 5.69 -2.96
C ILE A 587 -16.81 4.18 -3.26
N ASN A 588 -17.30 3.78 -4.44
CA ASN A 588 -17.38 2.38 -4.84
C ASN A 588 -16.01 1.76 -5.18
N GLU A 589 -15.09 2.52 -5.79
CA GLU A 589 -13.71 2.08 -6.01
C GLU A 589 -13.01 1.71 -4.70
N ALA A 590 -13.20 2.51 -3.64
CA ALA A 590 -12.58 2.27 -2.35
C ALA A 590 -13.11 1.01 -1.63
N VAL A 591 -14.33 0.54 -1.97
CA VAL A 591 -14.92 -0.70 -1.42
C VAL A 591 -14.60 -1.92 -2.29
N GLY A 592 -14.22 -1.73 -3.56
CA GLY A 592 -13.84 -2.80 -4.48
C GLY A 592 -15.02 -3.47 -5.23
N TYR A 593 -16.26 -3.02 -5.00
CA TYR A 593 -17.46 -3.42 -5.74
C TYR A 593 -18.54 -2.33 -5.65
N GLN A 594 -19.56 -2.38 -6.53
CA GLN A 594 -20.66 -1.39 -6.48
C GLN A 594 -21.54 -1.66 -5.26
N LYS A 595 -21.42 -0.78 -4.26
CA LYS A 595 -22.12 -0.86 -2.99
C LYS A 595 -23.01 0.36 -2.71
N TYR A 596 -22.69 1.51 -3.31
CA TYR A 596 -23.44 2.74 -3.15
C TYR A 596 -24.11 3.14 -4.46
N ALA A 597 -25.23 3.86 -4.34
CA ALA A 597 -25.90 4.61 -5.39
C ALA A 597 -26.17 6.05 -4.94
N PHE A 598 -26.67 6.91 -5.84
CA PHE A 598 -27.12 8.25 -5.45
C PHE A 598 -28.40 8.67 -6.18
N SER A 599 -29.19 9.52 -5.52
CA SER A 599 -30.24 10.33 -6.15
C SER A 599 -29.93 11.81 -6.00
N ARG A 600 -30.15 12.62 -7.04
CA ARG A 600 -29.73 14.03 -7.08
C ARG A 600 -30.82 14.96 -7.58
N SER A 601 -31.00 16.06 -6.86
CA SER A 601 -31.94 17.11 -7.23
C SER A 601 -31.60 17.81 -8.56
N LYS A 602 -32.57 18.57 -9.07
CA LYS A 602 -32.32 19.62 -10.06
C LYS A 602 -31.43 20.73 -9.47
N ARG A 603 -31.07 21.71 -10.30
CA ARG A 603 -30.36 22.93 -9.88
C ARG A 603 -31.30 23.85 -9.08
N LEU A 604 -30.98 24.14 -7.83
CA LEU A 604 -31.80 24.90 -6.87
C LEU A 604 -31.08 26.17 -6.40
N GLY A 605 -31.82 27.26 -6.19
CA GLY A 605 -31.22 28.58 -5.91
C GLY A 605 -31.83 29.70 -6.74
N ARG A 606 -32.14 30.85 -6.12
CA ARG A 606 -32.56 32.07 -6.84
C ARG A 606 -31.37 32.77 -7.50
N SER A 607 -30.20 32.74 -6.87
CA SER A 607 -28.99 33.40 -7.37
C SER A 607 -28.35 32.73 -8.61
N SER A 608 -27.34 33.37 -9.19
CA SER A 608 -26.53 32.78 -10.27
C SER A 608 -25.68 31.58 -9.78
N SER A 609 -25.36 31.55 -8.49
CA SER A 609 -24.61 30.49 -7.81
C SER A 609 -25.56 29.45 -7.22
N LYS A 610 -26.18 28.66 -8.08
CA LYS A 610 -27.10 27.58 -7.67
C LYS A 610 -26.36 26.29 -7.32
N GLU A 611 -27.00 25.46 -6.50
CA GLU A 611 -26.49 24.20 -5.99
C GLU A 611 -27.43 23.04 -6.31
N ALA A 612 -27.02 21.82 -5.98
CA ALA A 612 -27.85 20.64 -5.97
C ALA A 612 -27.62 19.86 -4.67
N TYR A 613 -28.62 19.09 -4.28
CA TYR A 613 -28.53 18.10 -3.21
C TYR A 613 -28.38 16.71 -3.82
N ALA A 614 -27.74 15.79 -3.10
CA ALA A 614 -27.80 14.39 -3.43
C ALA A 614 -27.86 13.53 -2.17
N TYR A 615 -28.69 12.49 -2.22
CA TYR A 615 -28.63 11.39 -1.27
C TYR A 615 -27.70 10.33 -1.84
N PHE A 616 -26.60 10.03 -1.14
CA PHE A 616 -25.77 8.86 -1.39
C PHE A 616 -26.20 7.76 -0.43
N TYR A 617 -26.40 6.54 -0.91
CA TYR A 617 -26.93 5.47 -0.08
C TYR A 617 -26.34 4.10 -0.41
N ASN A 618 -26.17 3.29 0.63
CA ASN A 618 -25.67 1.93 0.56
C ASN A 618 -26.79 0.99 0.09
N THR A 619 -26.60 0.38 -1.07
CA THR A 619 -27.60 -0.48 -1.73
C THR A 619 -27.73 -1.85 -1.06
N ASP A 620 -26.78 -2.22 -0.19
CA ASP A 620 -26.88 -3.46 0.60
C ASP A 620 -27.85 -3.29 1.79
N THR A 621 -28.09 -2.05 2.24
CA THR A 621 -28.86 -1.77 3.46
C THR A 621 -30.14 -1.00 3.21
N VAL A 622 -30.24 -0.21 2.14
CA VAL A 622 -31.42 0.59 1.80
C VAL A 622 -31.77 0.53 0.32
N VAL A 623 -33.04 0.68 0.01
CA VAL A 623 -33.55 0.96 -1.34
C VAL A 623 -34.27 2.30 -1.37
N ILE A 624 -34.11 3.07 -2.45
CA ILE A 624 -34.94 4.25 -2.71
C ILE A 624 -36.27 3.81 -3.32
N ILE A 625 -37.38 4.42 -2.90
CA ILE A 625 -38.69 4.18 -3.51
C ILE A 625 -38.71 4.88 -4.87
N GLU A 626 -38.82 4.12 -5.96
CA GLU A 626 -38.71 4.64 -7.31
C GLU A 626 -39.74 5.75 -7.58
N GLY A 627 -39.27 6.90 -8.08
CA GLY A 627 -40.11 8.05 -8.40
C GLY A 627 -40.54 8.90 -7.19
N SER A 628 -40.07 8.58 -5.98
CA SER A 628 -40.34 9.37 -4.77
C SER A 628 -39.46 10.60 -4.63
N ASP A 629 -38.39 10.74 -5.42
CA ASP A 629 -37.45 11.85 -5.28
C ASP A 629 -37.84 13.08 -6.10
N TYR A 630 -38.03 14.21 -5.44
CA TYR A 630 -38.41 15.46 -6.09
C TYR A 630 -38.06 16.69 -5.23
N PRO A 631 -37.74 17.82 -5.86
CA PRO A 631 -37.69 19.09 -5.14
C PRO A 631 -39.12 19.57 -4.83
N TYR A 632 -39.32 20.12 -3.63
CA TYR A 632 -40.59 20.69 -3.21
C TYR A 632 -41.08 21.75 -4.21
N ASN A 633 -42.39 21.79 -4.45
CA ASN A 633 -43.00 22.77 -5.33
C ASN A 633 -43.32 24.05 -4.55
N ASP A 634 -42.33 24.93 -4.44
CA ASP A 634 -42.41 26.20 -3.73
C ASP A 634 -43.07 27.30 -4.59
N THR A 635 -44.41 27.30 -4.64
CA THR A 635 -45.15 28.26 -5.49
C THR A 635 -45.07 29.70 -5.01
N ASP A 636 -44.88 29.90 -3.70
CA ASP A 636 -44.79 31.22 -3.08
C ASP A 636 -43.35 31.76 -3.04
N ASP A 637 -42.39 30.99 -3.56
CA ASP A 637 -40.95 31.31 -3.59
C ASP A 637 -40.45 31.69 -2.20
N VAL A 638 -40.76 30.87 -1.18
CA VAL A 638 -40.33 31.06 0.21
C VAL A 638 -38.87 30.66 0.39
N PHE A 639 -38.47 29.51 -0.15
CA PHE A 639 -37.16 28.91 0.01
C PHE A 639 -36.17 29.43 -1.05
N GLU A 640 -34.99 29.87 -0.60
CA GLU A 640 -33.88 30.20 -1.50
C GLU A 640 -33.47 28.98 -2.32
N ARG A 641 -33.51 27.79 -1.70
CA ARG A 641 -33.30 26.49 -2.32
C ARG A 641 -34.39 25.55 -1.83
N GLU A 642 -35.23 25.08 -2.73
CA GLU A 642 -36.37 24.25 -2.39
C GLU A 642 -35.93 22.94 -1.72
N PRO A 643 -36.60 22.48 -0.64
CA PRO A 643 -36.30 21.20 -0.02
C PRO A 643 -36.28 20.04 -1.02
N TYR A 644 -35.42 19.05 -0.83
CA TYR A 644 -35.36 17.86 -1.69
C TYR A 644 -35.85 16.63 -0.94
N ILE A 645 -36.97 16.09 -1.42
CA ILE A 645 -37.66 14.96 -0.84
C ILE A 645 -37.19 13.69 -1.53
N ALA A 646 -37.01 12.60 -0.78
CA ALA A 646 -36.91 11.24 -1.30
C ALA A 646 -37.35 10.24 -0.22
N SER A 647 -38.08 9.20 -0.62
CA SER A 647 -38.51 8.13 0.29
C SER A 647 -37.64 6.89 0.12
N PHE A 648 -37.34 6.22 1.21
CA PHE A 648 -36.46 5.05 1.28
C PHE A 648 -37.13 3.93 2.06
N ARG A 649 -36.58 2.73 1.92
CA ARG A 649 -36.91 1.60 2.77
C ARG A 649 -35.64 0.84 3.12
N GLY A 650 -35.43 0.55 4.40
CA GLY A 650 -34.41 -0.38 4.87
C GLY A 650 -35.01 -1.34 5.89
N GLY A 651 -34.81 -2.64 5.68
CA GLY A 651 -35.50 -3.66 6.46
C GLY A 651 -37.03 -3.50 6.39
N ASN A 652 -37.66 -3.30 7.53
CA ASN A 652 -39.10 -3.06 7.69
C ASN A 652 -39.47 -1.58 7.81
N PHE A 653 -38.49 -0.68 7.92
CA PHE A 653 -38.68 0.77 8.08
C PHE A 653 -38.75 1.43 6.70
N ASP A 654 -39.89 2.01 6.34
CA ASP A 654 -39.99 3.01 5.29
C ASP A 654 -40.09 4.43 5.88
N PHE A 655 -39.55 5.40 5.14
CA PHE A 655 -39.47 6.78 5.63
C PHE A 655 -39.21 7.75 4.49
N THR A 656 -39.52 9.02 4.77
CA THR A 656 -39.29 10.12 3.85
C THR A 656 -38.30 11.13 4.41
N LEU A 657 -37.21 11.34 3.66
CA LEU A 657 -36.20 12.35 3.97
C LEU A 657 -36.50 13.67 3.27
N VAL A 658 -36.38 14.77 4.01
CA VAL A 658 -36.52 16.14 3.51
C VAL A 658 -35.22 16.90 3.75
N GLY A 659 -34.42 17.02 2.69
CA GLY A 659 -33.13 17.69 2.74
C GLY A 659 -33.26 19.20 2.54
N ILE A 660 -32.67 20.01 3.42
CA ILE A 660 -32.77 21.48 3.36
C ILE A 660 -31.44 22.17 3.65
N HIS A 661 -31.10 23.19 2.84
CA HIS A 661 -30.06 24.18 3.12
C HIS A 661 -30.71 25.56 3.10
N THR A 662 -31.06 26.06 4.29
CA THR A 662 -31.71 27.37 4.44
C THR A 662 -30.74 28.50 4.10
N LYS A 663 -31.25 29.70 3.89
CA LYS A 663 -30.44 30.88 3.65
C LYS A 663 -29.99 31.49 4.99
N PRO A 664 -28.68 31.64 5.25
CA PRO A 664 -28.22 32.43 6.39
C PRO A 664 -28.60 33.90 6.20
N ASP A 665 -29.28 34.48 7.19
CA ASP A 665 -29.70 35.88 7.22
C ASP A 665 -29.38 36.48 8.60
N PRO A 666 -28.36 37.35 8.74
CA PRO A 666 -28.03 38.03 10.00
C PRO A 666 -29.16 38.88 10.61
N LYS A 667 -30.26 39.10 9.87
CA LYS A 667 -31.47 39.75 10.41
C LYS A 667 -32.46 38.76 11.02
N GLY A 668 -32.18 37.47 10.90
CA GLY A 668 -32.99 36.34 11.35
C GLY A 668 -34.33 36.15 10.63
N THR A 669 -34.73 37.06 9.74
CA THR A 669 -36.07 37.07 9.15
C THR A 669 -36.27 36.00 8.08
N ILE A 670 -35.30 35.82 7.18
CA ILE A 670 -35.42 34.87 6.08
C ILE A 670 -35.22 33.45 6.60
N THR A 671 -34.17 33.22 7.40
CA THR A 671 -33.88 31.91 7.99
C THR A 671 -35.05 31.42 8.85
N TYR A 672 -35.60 32.28 9.72
CA TYR A 672 -36.80 31.96 10.49
C TYR A 672 -38.00 31.63 9.60
N SER A 673 -38.20 32.39 8.51
CA SER A 673 -39.29 32.14 7.56
C SER A 673 -39.14 30.78 6.89
N GLU A 674 -37.96 30.45 6.35
CA GLU A 674 -37.73 29.15 5.70
C GLU A 674 -37.92 27.99 6.69
N ILE A 675 -37.35 28.07 7.90
CA ILE A 675 -37.54 27.03 8.92
C ILE A 675 -39.02 26.90 9.30
N SER A 676 -39.74 28.02 9.43
CA SER A 676 -41.17 27.98 9.79
C SER A 676 -42.01 27.27 8.73
N HIS A 677 -41.71 27.46 7.43
CA HIS A 677 -42.48 26.86 6.34
C HIS A 677 -42.08 25.39 6.05
N LEU A 678 -41.08 24.83 6.75
CA LEU A 678 -40.84 23.39 6.71
C LEU A 678 -42.04 22.59 7.23
N THR A 679 -42.90 23.18 8.08
CA THR A 679 -44.17 22.53 8.47
C THR A 679 -45.07 22.30 7.28
N ASP A 680 -45.13 23.24 6.33
CA ASP A 680 -45.99 23.11 5.15
C ASP A 680 -45.49 22.00 4.22
N VAL A 681 -44.16 21.84 4.15
CA VAL A 681 -43.52 20.74 3.41
C VAL A 681 -43.92 19.40 4.03
N VAL A 682 -43.76 19.25 5.35
CA VAL A 682 -44.17 18.01 6.05
C VAL A 682 -45.66 17.75 5.88
N ASP A 683 -46.51 18.75 6.11
CA ASP A 683 -47.97 18.61 5.99
C ASP A 683 -48.36 18.25 4.54
N SER A 684 -47.64 18.73 3.52
CA SER A 684 -47.86 18.34 2.12
C SER A 684 -47.50 16.88 1.84
N ILE A 685 -46.42 16.37 2.44
CA ILE A 685 -45.99 14.97 2.30
C ILE A 685 -47.03 14.08 2.97
N SER A 686 -47.44 14.39 4.21
CA SER A 686 -48.49 13.65 4.92
C SER A 686 -49.84 13.71 4.18
N ALA A 687 -50.15 14.78 3.44
CA ALA A 687 -51.37 14.84 2.64
C ALA A 687 -51.29 13.95 1.38
N MET A 688 -50.11 13.81 0.78
CA MET A 688 -49.89 12.97 -0.40
C MET A 688 -49.76 11.48 -0.04
N ASN A 689 -49.18 11.18 1.12
CA ASN A 689 -49.04 9.84 1.66
C ASN A 689 -49.47 9.80 3.13
N PRO A 690 -50.78 9.67 3.43
CA PRO A 690 -51.27 9.71 4.81
C PRO A 690 -50.89 8.52 5.69
N ASN A 691 -50.37 7.45 5.09
CA ASN A 691 -49.97 6.25 5.83
C ASN A 691 -48.56 6.40 6.40
N GLU A 692 -47.66 7.01 5.63
CA GLU A 692 -46.27 7.30 6.02
C GLU A 692 -46.23 8.32 7.15
N LYS A 693 -45.82 7.86 8.34
CA LYS A 693 -45.69 8.72 9.53
C LYS A 693 -44.25 9.14 9.79
N ASP A 694 -43.29 8.65 9.01
CA ASP A 694 -41.86 8.80 9.22
C ASP A 694 -41.19 9.82 8.31
N ILE A 695 -41.49 11.08 8.60
CA ILE A 695 -40.89 12.23 7.91
C ILE A 695 -39.74 12.80 8.74
N ILE A 696 -38.53 12.73 8.17
CA ILE A 696 -37.29 13.21 8.78
C ILE A 696 -36.77 14.39 7.97
N VAL A 697 -36.66 15.56 8.60
CA VAL A 697 -36.13 16.78 7.98
C VAL A 697 -34.71 17.00 8.48
N LEU A 698 -33.75 17.14 7.58
CA LEU A 698 -32.33 17.19 7.92
C LEU A 698 -31.49 18.08 7.00
N GLY A 699 -30.40 18.62 7.53
CA GLY A 699 -29.39 19.39 6.79
C GLY A 699 -28.97 20.67 7.49
N ASP A 700 -28.35 21.56 6.73
CA ASP A 700 -27.93 22.89 7.17
C ASP A 700 -29.14 23.85 7.33
N PHE A 701 -29.60 24.01 8.57
CA PHE A 701 -30.71 24.91 8.88
C PHE A 701 -30.24 26.33 9.18
N ASN A 702 -28.93 26.58 9.31
CA ASN A 702 -28.40 27.84 9.85
C ASN A 702 -29.13 28.26 11.15
N ALA A 703 -29.48 27.29 12.00
CA ALA A 703 -30.44 27.46 13.10
C ALA A 703 -29.78 27.83 14.44
N ASP A 704 -28.85 28.78 14.44
CA ASP A 704 -28.19 29.32 15.64
C ASP A 704 -27.61 30.73 15.33
N GLY A 705 -26.97 31.36 16.30
CA GLY A 705 -26.29 32.64 16.18
C GLY A 705 -27.24 33.80 15.85
N ASP A 706 -26.76 34.73 15.02
CA ASP A 706 -27.57 35.87 14.57
C ASP A 706 -28.65 35.49 13.54
N TYR A 707 -28.66 34.22 13.08
CA TYR A 707 -29.53 33.76 12.00
C TYR A 707 -30.86 33.20 12.49
N PHE A 708 -30.88 32.60 13.68
CA PHE A 708 -32.08 32.00 14.24
C PHE A 708 -32.02 31.95 15.75
N ASP A 709 -33.10 32.38 16.40
CA ASP A 709 -33.28 32.22 17.85
C ASP A 709 -33.74 30.78 18.13
N GLU A 710 -32.80 29.96 18.56
CA GLU A 710 -33.01 28.55 18.89
C GLU A 710 -33.70 28.33 20.25
N ASP A 711 -33.89 29.37 21.06
CA ASP A 711 -34.60 29.32 22.34
C ASP A 711 -36.08 29.73 22.22
N THR A 712 -36.46 30.48 21.17
CA THR A 712 -37.87 30.83 20.98
C THR A 712 -38.73 29.63 20.57
N ASN A 713 -39.90 29.51 21.20
CA ASN A 713 -40.92 28.50 20.89
C ASN A 713 -41.99 29.03 19.90
N THR A 714 -41.81 30.20 19.30
CA THR A 714 -42.78 30.78 18.36
C THR A 714 -42.74 30.14 16.98
N ASN A 715 -41.67 29.41 16.65
CA ASN A 715 -41.53 28.74 15.36
C ASN A 715 -42.47 27.51 15.29
N PRO A 716 -43.34 27.40 14.28
CA PRO A 716 -44.25 26.26 14.11
C PRO A 716 -43.55 24.89 14.04
N PHE A 717 -42.32 24.84 13.52
CA PHE A 717 -41.51 23.63 13.39
C PHE A 717 -40.90 23.16 14.73
N LYS A 718 -41.10 23.92 15.82
CA LYS A 718 -40.82 23.51 17.21
C LYS A 718 -42.07 23.06 17.97
N ALA A 719 -43.22 22.95 17.30
CA ALA A 719 -44.45 22.46 17.93
C ALA A 719 -44.26 21.04 18.51
N PRO A 720 -45.05 20.62 19.52
CA PRO A 720 -44.85 19.34 20.20
C PRO A 720 -44.92 18.08 19.34
N LYS A 721 -45.41 18.17 18.08
CA LYS A 721 -45.42 17.07 17.11
C LYS A 721 -44.05 16.83 16.46
N PHE A 722 -43.12 17.78 16.57
CA PHE A 722 -41.77 17.72 16.06
C PHE A 722 -40.73 17.60 17.18
N ARG A 723 -39.61 16.98 16.86
CA ARG A 723 -38.49 16.78 17.78
C ARG A 723 -37.18 17.07 17.08
N TRP A 724 -36.49 18.08 17.58
CA TRP A 724 -35.14 18.43 17.16
C TRP A 724 -34.19 17.53 17.95
N VAL A 725 -33.61 16.53 17.29
CA VAL A 725 -32.75 15.53 17.95
C VAL A 725 -31.28 15.96 17.97
N ILE A 726 -30.89 16.88 17.08
CA ILE A 726 -29.65 17.65 17.21
C ILE A 726 -29.96 18.88 18.05
N THR A 727 -29.59 18.79 19.32
CA THR A 727 -29.89 19.77 20.36
C THR A 727 -28.90 20.93 20.34
N ASN A 728 -29.28 22.06 20.97
CA ASN A 728 -28.51 23.31 20.96
C ASN A 728 -27.11 23.21 21.59
N ASP A 729 -26.81 22.12 22.31
CA ASP A 729 -25.52 21.85 22.93
C ASP A 729 -24.56 21.05 22.02
N MET A 730 -24.97 20.72 20.79
CA MET A 730 -24.17 19.96 19.84
C MET A 730 -23.47 20.89 18.85
N ASP A 731 -22.14 20.97 18.94
CA ASP A 731 -21.35 21.76 18.00
C ASP A 731 -21.29 21.08 16.62
N THR A 732 -21.87 21.70 15.59
CA THR A 732 -21.87 21.18 14.21
C THR A 732 -20.87 21.89 13.31
N MET A 733 -20.06 22.82 13.83
CA MET A 733 -19.16 23.67 13.06
C MET A 733 -17.69 23.42 13.43
N VAL A 734 -16.78 23.57 12.46
CA VAL A 734 -15.35 23.28 12.67
C VAL A 734 -14.63 24.37 13.49
N ARG A 735 -15.16 25.60 13.56
CA ARG A 735 -14.44 26.76 14.13
C ARG A 735 -15.23 27.62 15.10
N THR A 736 -16.49 27.27 15.32
CA THR A 736 -17.43 27.99 16.20
C THR A 736 -18.22 26.92 16.95
N ASP A 737 -18.82 27.25 18.07
CA ASP A 737 -19.66 26.35 18.87
C ASP A 737 -21.14 26.38 18.44
N TRP A 738 -21.41 26.60 17.16
CA TRP A 738 -22.77 26.82 16.65
C TRP A 738 -23.45 25.53 16.20
N THR A 739 -24.76 25.44 16.41
CA THR A 739 -25.61 24.30 16.01
C THR A 739 -26.41 24.62 14.74
N TYR A 740 -25.70 24.78 13.61
CA TYR A 740 -26.36 25.13 12.34
C TYR A 740 -27.09 23.96 11.69
N ASP A 741 -26.51 22.77 11.75
CA ASP A 741 -27.07 21.57 11.13
C ASP A 741 -28.06 20.91 12.08
N ARG A 742 -29.25 20.57 11.56
CA ARG A 742 -30.33 20.01 12.37
C ARG A 742 -30.91 18.76 11.76
N MET A 743 -31.41 17.89 12.63
CA MET A 743 -32.28 16.77 12.27
C MET A 743 -33.55 16.85 13.13
N VAL A 744 -34.69 16.86 12.47
CA VAL A 744 -36.01 17.01 13.07
C VAL A 744 -36.91 15.88 12.61
N MET A 745 -37.55 15.21 13.56
CA MET A 745 -38.41 14.06 13.31
C MET A 745 -39.84 14.31 13.79
N MET A 746 -40.78 13.56 13.24
CA MET A 746 -42.13 13.46 13.79
C MET A 746 -42.13 12.58 15.07
N ASN A 747 -43.12 12.80 15.95
CA ASN A 747 -43.25 11.99 17.17
C ASN A 747 -43.51 10.50 16.90
N ALA A 748 -44.04 10.14 15.72
CA ALA A 748 -44.24 8.75 15.30
C ALA A 748 -42.89 8.04 15.23
N THR A 749 -42.02 8.49 14.31
CA THR A 749 -40.61 8.09 14.16
C THR A 749 -39.84 8.06 15.47
N LEU A 750 -40.02 9.06 16.33
CA LEU A 750 -39.28 9.15 17.60
C LEU A 750 -39.59 7.97 18.54
N ASN A 751 -40.84 7.52 18.56
CA ASN A 751 -41.32 6.55 19.54
C ASN A 751 -41.18 5.11 19.07
N HIS A 752 -40.91 4.87 17.78
CA HIS A 752 -40.95 3.53 17.22
C HIS A 752 -39.64 3.17 16.47
N GLU A 753 -39.14 4.00 15.56
CA GLU A 753 -37.99 3.66 14.70
C GLU A 753 -36.70 4.27 15.23
N TYR A 754 -36.74 5.50 15.72
CA TYR A 754 -35.56 6.20 16.22
C TYR A 754 -34.92 5.49 17.42
N VAL A 755 -33.62 5.21 17.33
CA VAL A 755 -32.84 4.73 18.46
C VAL A 755 -32.59 5.91 19.40
N SER A 756 -33.33 5.95 20.51
CA SER A 756 -33.29 7.05 21.47
C SER A 756 -31.86 7.42 21.90
N GLY A 757 -31.49 8.69 21.77
CA GLY A 757 -30.17 9.21 22.14
C GLY A 757 -29.05 8.91 21.14
N SER A 758 -29.37 8.35 19.97
CA SER A 758 -28.36 8.02 18.94
C SER A 758 -27.96 9.20 18.04
N ALA A 759 -28.66 10.32 18.14
CA ALA A 759 -28.37 11.50 17.34
C ALA A 759 -27.05 12.13 17.81
N ALA A 760 -26.14 12.41 16.88
CA ALA A 760 -24.81 12.88 17.20
C ALA A 760 -24.17 13.63 16.03
N VAL A 761 -23.05 14.28 16.32
CA VAL A 761 -22.15 14.92 15.35
C VAL A 761 -20.97 13.99 15.10
N PHE A 762 -20.59 13.82 13.83
CA PHE A 762 -19.45 13.01 13.41
C PHE A 762 -18.20 13.89 13.26
N TYR A 763 -17.41 13.99 14.32
CA TYR A 763 -16.15 14.73 14.33
C TYR A 763 -15.05 13.99 13.55
N PHE A 764 -15.10 14.08 12.22
CA PHE A 764 -14.24 13.30 11.31
C PHE A 764 -12.74 13.53 11.52
N ASP A 765 -12.36 14.69 12.04
CA ASP A 765 -10.98 15.03 12.38
C ASP A 765 -10.50 14.25 13.61
N THR A 766 -11.35 14.14 14.64
CA THR A 766 -11.08 13.33 15.81
C THR A 766 -11.11 11.84 15.46
N GLU A 767 -12.13 11.40 14.73
CA GLU A 767 -12.32 9.98 14.37
C GLU A 767 -11.18 9.46 13.48
N TYR A 768 -10.66 10.30 12.59
CA TYR A 768 -9.58 9.92 11.66
C TYR A 768 -8.20 10.45 12.07
N GLY A 769 -8.07 11.03 13.27
CA GLY A 769 -6.79 11.54 13.80
C GLY A 769 -6.14 12.65 12.96
N ILE A 770 -6.95 13.52 12.33
CA ILE A 770 -6.49 14.59 11.47
C ILE A 770 -6.18 15.83 12.32
N SER A 771 -4.88 16.08 12.54
CA SER A 771 -4.40 17.28 13.26
C SER A 771 -4.17 18.49 12.35
N ASP A 772 -4.20 18.33 11.02
CA ASP A 772 -4.06 19.44 10.07
C ASP A 772 -5.38 20.23 9.93
N GLU A 773 -5.49 21.32 10.68
CA GLU A 773 -6.64 22.23 10.63
C GLU A 773 -6.96 22.75 9.21
N ASN A 774 -5.96 22.86 8.32
CA ASN A 774 -6.21 23.27 6.94
C ASN A 774 -6.89 22.16 6.13
N LEU A 775 -6.52 20.90 6.36
CA LEU A 775 -7.20 19.76 5.76
C LEU A 775 -8.64 19.69 6.26
N VAL A 776 -8.86 19.79 7.58
CA VAL A 776 -10.21 19.79 8.18
C VAL A 776 -11.07 20.88 7.53
N TRP A 777 -10.58 22.11 7.48
CA TRP A 777 -11.28 23.23 6.84
C TRP A 777 -11.49 23.08 5.33
N ASN A 778 -10.57 22.39 4.65
CA ASN A 778 -10.69 22.10 3.22
C ASN A 778 -11.72 21.00 2.95
N VAL A 779 -11.93 20.08 3.88
CA VAL A 779 -12.99 19.07 3.85
C VAL A 779 -14.34 19.77 3.98
N SER A 780 -14.59 20.45 5.10
CA SER A 780 -15.75 21.33 5.27
C SER A 780 -15.55 22.29 6.45
N ASP A 781 -16.42 23.29 6.57
CA ASP A 781 -16.63 24.07 7.79
C ASP A 781 -17.72 23.52 8.70
N HIS A 782 -18.42 22.47 8.27
CA HIS A 782 -19.41 21.72 9.04
C HIS A 782 -18.86 20.34 9.40
N TYR A 783 -19.41 19.75 10.46
CA TYR A 783 -19.32 18.31 10.72
C TYR A 783 -20.63 17.62 10.28
N PRO A 784 -20.60 16.39 9.75
CA PRO A 784 -21.81 15.64 9.49
C PRO A 784 -22.63 15.42 10.77
N ILE A 785 -23.94 15.59 10.69
CA ILE A 785 -24.88 15.16 11.74
C ILE A 785 -25.51 13.84 11.33
N TYR A 786 -25.80 12.96 12.29
CA TYR A 786 -26.45 11.68 12.01
C TYR A 786 -27.33 11.18 13.16
N ALA A 787 -28.17 10.20 12.86
CA ALA A 787 -28.94 9.43 13.84
C ALA A 787 -29.06 7.97 13.41
N LYS A 788 -29.43 7.09 14.35
CA LYS A 788 -29.70 5.67 14.09
C LYS A 788 -31.19 5.36 14.16
N PHE A 789 -31.65 4.48 13.28
CA PHE A 789 -33.05 4.05 13.18
C PHE A 789 -33.11 2.55 13.10
N ARG A 790 -34.03 1.94 13.83
CA ARG A 790 -34.31 0.51 13.81
C ARG A 790 -35.01 0.12 12.52
N THR A 791 -34.74 -1.09 12.05
CA THR A 791 -35.28 -1.63 10.80
C THR A 791 -35.76 -3.07 10.93
N ASP A 792 -35.70 -3.59 12.16
CA ASP A 792 -36.03 -4.96 12.57
C ASP A 792 -37.50 -5.12 13.00
N LEU A 793 -38.08 -4.13 13.69
CA LEU A 793 -39.47 -4.17 14.13
C LEU A 793 -40.48 -3.88 13.00
N ALA A 794 -41.74 -4.27 13.19
CA ALA A 794 -42.82 -3.90 12.28
C ALA A 794 -42.95 -2.37 12.21
N ASP A 795 -43.15 -1.82 11.03
CA ASP A 795 -43.32 -0.38 10.85
C ASP A 795 -44.54 0.17 11.60
N ASP A 796 -44.54 1.47 11.92
CA ASP A 796 -45.63 2.09 12.68
C ASP A 796 -46.86 2.44 11.83
N ASP A 797 -46.74 2.26 10.50
CA ASP A 797 -47.68 2.50 9.40
C ASP A 797 -49.04 1.78 9.46
#